data_AF-A0A8H7EHJ4-F1
#
_entry.id   AF-A0A8H7EHJ4-F1
#
_cell.length_a   1.000
_cell.length_b   1.000
_cell.length_c   1.000
_cell.angle_alpha   90.00
_cell.angle_beta   90.00
_cell.angle_gamma   90.00
#
_symmetry.space_group_name_H-M   'P 1'
#
loop_
_entity.id
_entity.type
_entity.pdbx_description
1 polymer ?
#
loop_
_entity_poly.entity_id
_entity_poly.type
_entity_poly.pdbx_seq_one_letter_code
_entity_poly.pdbx_strand_id
1 'polypeptide(L)'
;MGVNGWASYYFSSKSLTVEVYQILVDRGWRRSGTIFYKPDVLRHCCPHYTIRLPVASFKPSKDQRKAVNHWNDHVLGESYMKEASRLYPISKEEKARFKNTFDLTREIHKTEYENVKRPPEPAHRFEVTLEPAAFTLEKYELFKNYQQNVHKEKPHEISQAGFKRFLCDSPLKQTTRTVEGKEQLLGSYHQCYRLDGRLIAMGILDLLPHCVSGVYMLYHSDYEQWQFGKLSALREAALALEGGYQYYYMGYYIHSCVKMKYKGDYKTQHVLDPETYEWHPLEGEMRALLDKKPYVSMSRERRRKEMGIDGEQDDYSDYPYPTAAEAGKAVNKGVSLFELKVPGLMTAEEIEQQLDLATMPIRVGGRMAEAQDLVSWDGSELRNPKSIRGVIGRPIKNLPETITVSADASAAQIFEEIAKASRFSIHRLRVTKGSDGSPINNVRDVKVHDTGLRNKSAVDVKDLGPQISWRTVFIVEYLGPLLIHPLIYFGRSLIYGTSAPPSQLQKLTFLMCVAHFAKREFETLFVHRFSSATMPIMNIYKNSGYYWLLSGVNLAYWSYGPNSPAARPSNPLLTYLGVALFAIGEVCNYSTHLTLKNLRRPGSTERGIPKGLGFDLVTCPNYMFEAMAWIGVALVNWSLSTVLFIIVAVGQMGVWAWKKEKRYRKEFGDKYKRKRYAILPGIW
;
A
#
# COMPACT_ATOMS: atom_id res chain seq x y z
N MET A 1 -6.46 7.72 5.37
CA MET A 1 -7.66 7.70 6.23
C MET A 1 -8.45 6.44 5.97
N GLY A 2 -8.72 5.64 7.00
CA GLY A 2 -9.64 4.52 6.91
C GLY A 2 -11.09 5.00 7.02
N VAL A 3 -12.03 4.21 6.48
CA VAL A 3 -13.48 4.51 6.41
C VAL A 3 -14.13 4.63 7.81
N ASN A 4 -13.41 4.30 8.89
CA ASN A 4 -13.91 4.24 10.27
C ASN A 4 -13.28 5.27 11.23
N GLY A 5 -12.94 6.47 10.77
CA GLY A 5 -12.68 7.60 11.68
C GLY A 5 -11.41 7.49 12.55
N TRP A 6 -10.28 7.07 11.98
CA TRP A 6 -8.97 7.14 12.64
C TRP A 6 -7.92 7.72 11.69
N ALA A 7 -7.02 8.53 12.24
CA ALA A 7 -5.93 9.18 11.54
C ALA A 7 -4.59 8.71 12.12
N SER A 8 -3.70 8.28 11.23
CA SER A 8 -2.32 7.99 11.56
C SER A 8 -1.43 8.61 10.48
N TYR A 9 -0.30 9.16 10.90
CA TYR A 9 0.80 9.49 10.01
C TYR A 9 1.42 8.19 9.56
N TYR A 10 1.84 8.12 8.30
CA TYR A 10 2.65 7.00 7.86
C TYR A 10 3.61 7.42 6.77
N PHE A 11 4.72 6.72 6.71
CA PHE A 11 5.63 6.71 5.57
C PHE A 11 6.11 5.29 5.34
N SER A 12 6.65 5.00 4.15
CA SER A 12 7.31 3.73 3.89
C SER A 12 8.79 3.96 3.60
N SER A 13 9.63 3.04 4.06
CA SER A 13 11.05 3.05 3.72
C SER A 13 11.48 1.66 3.25
N LYS A 14 12.41 1.64 2.29
CA LYS A 14 13.10 0.42 1.87
C LYS A 14 14.34 0.12 2.71
N SER A 15 14.92 1.16 3.32
CA SER A 15 16.13 1.02 4.15
C SER A 15 16.19 2.16 5.16
N LEU A 16 16.46 1.81 6.41
CA LEU A 16 16.57 2.72 7.54
C LEU A 16 17.65 2.20 8.49
N THR A 17 18.43 3.10 9.08
CA THR A 17 19.37 2.69 10.14
C THR A 17 18.62 2.50 11.46
N VAL A 18 19.19 1.68 12.33
CA VAL A 18 18.59 1.36 13.63
C VAL A 18 18.57 2.58 14.56
N GLU A 19 19.53 3.50 14.41
CA GLU A 19 19.60 4.77 15.13
C GLU A 19 18.44 5.70 14.77
N VAL A 20 18.12 5.81 13.48
CA VAL A 20 16.97 6.62 13.05
C VAL A 20 15.67 6.00 13.54
N TYR A 21 15.55 4.67 13.51
CA TYR A 21 14.35 4.04 14.03
C TYR A 21 14.21 4.20 15.55
N GLN A 22 15.30 4.17 16.31
CA GLN A 22 15.30 4.47 17.74
C GLN A 22 14.69 5.85 18.03
N ILE A 23 15.17 6.87 17.33
CA ILE A 23 14.67 8.26 17.40
C ILE A 23 13.16 8.33 17.14
N LEU A 24 12.66 7.53 16.19
CA LEU A 24 11.24 7.46 15.83
C LEU A 24 10.42 6.75 16.91
N VAL A 25 10.88 5.60 17.41
CA VAL A 25 10.18 4.82 18.46
C VAL A 25 10.05 5.65 19.75
N ASP A 26 11.07 6.42 20.09
CA ASP A 26 11.09 7.36 21.22
C ASP A 26 10.18 8.58 21.03
N ARG A 27 9.67 8.79 19.82
CA ARG A 27 8.66 9.82 19.49
C ARG A 27 7.29 9.21 19.19
N GLY A 28 7.08 7.96 19.60
CA GLY A 28 5.81 7.26 19.49
C GLY A 28 5.50 6.69 18.11
N TRP A 29 6.48 6.58 17.22
CA TRP A 29 6.32 5.85 15.95
C TRP A 29 6.45 4.35 16.15
N ARG A 30 5.77 3.56 15.31
CA ARG A 30 5.94 2.11 15.19
C ARG A 30 6.01 1.70 13.73
N ARG A 31 6.35 0.45 13.46
CA ARG A 31 6.37 -0.08 12.09
C ARG A 31 5.59 -1.38 11.96
N SER A 32 5.15 -1.64 10.74
CA SER A 32 4.55 -2.89 10.26
C SER A 32 5.18 -3.19 8.91
N GLY A 33 6.08 -4.17 8.90
CA GLY A 33 7.00 -4.39 7.78
C GLY A 33 7.83 -3.14 7.45
N THR A 34 7.64 -2.61 6.24
CA THR A 34 8.29 -1.41 5.69
C THR A 34 7.51 -0.11 5.90
N ILE A 35 6.32 -0.17 6.52
CA ILE A 35 5.46 0.98 6.80
C ILE A 35 5.69 1.44 8.24
N PHE A 36 6.06 2.70 8.42
CA PHE A 36 6.14 3.35 9.71
C PHE A 36 4.89 4.19 9.93
N TYR A 37 4.37 4.20 11.14
CA TYR A 37 3.18 4.96 11.48
C TYR A 37 3.23 5.54 12.89
N LYS A 38 2.58 6.70 13.05
CA LYS A 38 2.31 7.34 14.34
C LYS A 38 0.81 7.65 14.43
N PRO A 39 0.07 7.08 15.38
CA PRO A 39 -1.33 7.41 15.60
C PRO A 39 -1.51 8.87 16.04
N ASP A 40 -2.62 9.50 15.64
CA ASP A 40 -3.11 10.73 16.31
C ASP A 40 -3.72 10.33 17.66
N VAL A 41 -2.92 10.42 18.72
CA VAL A 41 -3.26 9.90 20.05
C VAL A 41 -4.48 10.60 20.64
N LEU A 42 -4.62 11.91 20.43
CA LEU A 42 -5.72 12.72 20.93
C LEU A 42 -7.06 12.31 20.32
N ARG A 43 -7.09 12.20 18.98
CA ARG A 43 -8.33 11.98 18.23
C ARG A 43 -8.70 10.50 18.10
N HIS A 44 -7.92 9.60 18.70
CA HIS A 44 -8.20 8.18 18.71
C HIS A 44 -9.20 7.82 19.82
N CYS A 45 -10.17 6.94 19.54
CA CYS A 45 -11.17 6.52 20.54
C CYS A 45 -10.54 5.85 21.79
N CYS A 46 -9.37 5.24 21.60
CA CYS A 46 -8.57 4.65 22.66
C CYS A 46 -7.11 5.13 22.47
N PRO A 47 -6.63 6.10 23.26
CA PRO A 47 -5.29 6.67 23.08
C PRO A 47 -4.16 5.65 23.23
N HIS A 48 -3.21 5.69 22.29
CA HIS A 48 -2.08 4.79 22.18
C HIS A 48 -0.82 5.42 22.76
N TYR A 49 -0.49 5.08 24.00
CA TYR A 49 0.72 5.59 24.65
C TYR A 49 1.90 4.68 24.38
N THR A 50 3.06 5.24 24.07
CA THR A 50 4.30 4.45 24.05
C THR A 50 4.74 4.16 25.48
N ILE A 51 5.07 2.91 25.77
CA ILE A 51 5.48 2.45 27.10
C ILE A 51 6.84 1.76 27.06
N ARG A 52 7.69 2.04 28.06
CA ARG A 52 9.00 1.41 28.22
C ARG A 52 9.26 0.97 29.65
N LEU A 53 9.89 -0.19 29.78
CA LEU A 53 10.34 -0.78 31.03
C LEU A 53 11.86 -0.59 31.17
N PRO A 54 12.36 0.15 32.16
CA PRO A 54 13.78 0.14 32.52
C PRO A 54 14.13 -1.23 33.10
N VAL A 55 14.95 -2.01 32.38
CA VAL A 55 15.13 -3.43 32.72
C VAL A 55 16.04 -3.64 33.94
N ALA A 56 16.94 -2.70 34.21
CA ALA A 56 17.80 -2.72 35.39
C ALA A 56 17.02 -2.56 36.72
N SER A 57 15.87 -1.88 36.70
CA SER A 57 15.02 -1.70 37.89
C SER A 57 13.80 -2.63 37.92
N PHE A 58 13.65 -3.49 36.91
CA PHE A 58 12.48 -4.36 36.78
C PHE A 58 12.47 -5.43 37.87
N LYS A 59 11.31 -5.57 38.53
CA LYS A 59 11.07 -6.61 39.54
C LYS A 59 9.83 -7.41 39.18
N PRO A 60 9.97 -8.68 38.77
CA PRO A 60 8.82 -9.52 38.42
C PRO A 60 7.82 -9.65 39.58
N SER A 61 6.54 -9.47 39.30
CA SER A 61 5.44 -9.62 40.26
C SER A 61 5.27 -11.08 40.73
N LYS A 62 4.51 -11.32 41.80
CA LYS A 62 4.22 -12.69 42.27
C LYS A 62 3.59 -13.55 41.17
N ASP A 63 2.70 -12.96 40.38
CA ASP A 63 2.03 -13.64 39.27
C ASP A 63 2.99 -13.94 38.10
N GLN A 64 3.88 -13.00 37.76
CA GLN A 64 4.92 -13.20 36.75
C GLN A 64 5.90 -14.32 37.16
N ARG A 65 6.34 -14.34 38.42
CA ARG A 65 7.21 -15.41 38.96
C ARG A 65 6.51 -16.76 38.95
N LYS A 66 5.21 -16.81 39.29
CA LYS A 66 4.41 -18.05 39.23
C LYS A 66 4.34 -18.61 37.81
N ALA A 67 4.15 -17.76 36.80
CA ALA A 67 4.11 -18.22 35.40
C ALA A 67 5.44 -18.85 34.98
N VAL A 68 6.57 -18.20 35.30
CA VAL A 68 7.91 -18.76 35.03
C VAL A 68 8.13 -20.07 35.76
N ASN A 69 7.82 -20.13 37.06
CA ASN A 69 7.99 -21.36 37.84
C ASN A 69 7.14 -22.51 37.30
N HIS A 70 5.88 -22.23 36.95
CA HIS A 70 4.97 -23.25 36.40
C HIS A 70 5.47 -23.78 35.05
N TRP A 71 5.94 -22.89 34.17
CA TRP A 71 6.61 -23.31 32.92
C TRP A 71 7.87 -24.14 33.22
N ASN A 72 8.65 -23.71 34.21
CA ASN A 72 9.88 -24.40 34.59
C ASN A 72 9.63 -25.82 35.10
N ASP A 73 8.64 -25.99 35.96
CA ASP A 73 8.25 -27.28 36.51
C ASP A 73 7.73 -28.23 35.42
N HIS A 74 7.01 -27.69 34.42
CA HIS A 74 6.54 -28.45 33.27
C HIS A 74 7.68 -28.99 32.41
N VAL A 75 8.60 -28.12 32.00
CA VAL A 75 9.72 -28.51 31.12
C VAL A 75 10.67 -29.47 31.81
N LEU A 76 11.00 -29.22 33.08
CA LEU A 76 11.92 -30.09 33.82
C LEU A 76 11.25 -31.42 34.19
N GLY A 77 10.01 -31.38 34.69
CA GLY A 77 9.28 -32.54 35.16
C GLY A 77 9.73 -33.04 36.53
N GLU A 78 8.81 -33.72 37.24
CA GLU A 78 9.03 -34.16 38.62
C GLU A 78 10.19 -35.16 38.77
N SER A 79 10.36 -36.07 37.80
CA SER A 79 11.41 -37.09 37.85
C SER A 79 12.80 -36.46 37.80
N TYR A 80 13.03 -35.56 36.83
CA TYR A 80 14.27 -34.80 36.74
C TYR A 80 14.51 -33.99 38.01
N MET A 81 13.51 -33.23 38.49
CA MET A 81 13.69 -32.38 39.68
C MET A 81 14.09 -33.19 40.91
N LYS A 82 13.50 -34.38 41.09
CA LYS A 82 13.83 -35.29 42.20
C LYS A 82 15.26 -35.83 42.10
N GLU A 83 15.67 -36.30 40.93
CA GLU A 83 17.00 -36.87 40.71
C GLU A 83 18.10 -35.80 40.67
N ALA A 84 17.88 -34.68 39.99
CA ALA A 84 18.81 -33.55 39.95
C ALA A 84 19.05 -32.97 41.35
N SER A 85 18.04 -32.97 42.24
CA SER A 85 18.23 -32.56 43.64
C SER A 85 19.19 -33.47 44.43
N ARG A 86 19.35 -34.73 44.00
CA ARG A 86 20.29 -35.70 44.59
C ARG A 86 21.69 -35.60 43.97
N LEU A 87 21.76 -35.47 42.64
CA LEU A 87 23.02 -35.47 41.89
C LEU A 87 23.73 -34.12 41.92
N TYR A 88 22.97 -33.03 41.96
CA TYR A 88 23.47 -31.66 41.93
C TYR A 88 22.91 -30.85 43.11
N PRO A 89 23.26 -31.22 44.36
CA PRO A 89 22.76 -30.53 45.53
C PRO A 89 23.21 -29.07 45.53
N ILE A 90 22.25 -28.19 45.79
CA ILE A 90 22.49 -26.75 45.94
C ILE A 90 22.98 -26.49 47.37
N SER A 91 24.02 -25.68 47.53
CA SER A 91 24.54 -25.32 48.86
C SER A 91 23.48 -24.64 49.73
N LYS A 92 23.66 -24.66 51.06
CA LYS A 92 22.74 -23.97 51.98
C LYS A 92 22.75 -22.46 51.70
N GLU A 93 23.91 -21.88 51.40
CA GLU A 93 24.04 -20.46 51.05
C GLU A 93 23.28 -20.11 49.77
N GLU A 94 23.43 -20.90 48.69
CA GLU A 94 22.70 -20.69 47.43
C GLU A 94 21.20 -20.87 47.62
N LYS A 95 20.76 -21.87 48.37
CA LYS A 95 19.34 -22.11 48.67
C LYS A 95 18.74 -20.93 49.45
N ALA A 96 19.47 -20.35 50.39
CA ALA A 96 19.06 -19.13 51.09
C ALA A 96 19.00 -17.91 50.16
N ARG A 97 19.98 -17.75 49.27
CA ARG A 97 19.99 -16.69 48.24
C ARG A 97 18.78 -16.78 47.32
N PHE A 98 18.42 -17.98 46.85
CA PHE A 98 17.29 -18.21 45.95
C PHE A 98 15.93 -17.98 46.63
N LYS A 99 15.84 -18.27 47.94
CA LYS A 99 14.62 -17.98 48.72
C LYS A 99 14.35 -16.49 48.85
N ASN A 100 15.40 -15.67 48.91
CA ASN A 100 15.30 -14.24 49.19
C ASN A 100 15.34 -13.35 47.93
N THR A 101 15.83 -13.85 46.79
CA THR A 101 16.00 -13.05 45.57
C THR A 101 15.55 -13.81 44.32
N PHE A 102 14.62 -13.20 43.55
CA PHE A 102 14.27 -13.69 42.22
C PHE A 102 15.21 -13.06 41.18
N ASP A 103 16.14 -13.85 40.68
CA ASP A 103 17.04 -13.45 39.60
C ASP A 103 16.36 -13.77 38.26
N LEU A 104 15.92 -12.73 37.55
CA LEU A 104 15.16 -12.88 36.32
C LEU A 104 15.92 -13.69 35.26
N THR A 105 17.19 -13.35 35.02
CA THR A 105 18.00 -13.98 33.97
C THR A 105 18.17 -15.46 34.27
N ARG A 106 18.57 -15.80 35.50
CA ARG A 106 18.74 -17.18 35.92
C ARG A 106 17.46 -17.99 35.80
N GLU A 107 16.34 -17.49 36.32
CA GLU A 107 15.08 -18.26 36.35
C GLU A 107 14.47 -18.44 34.96
N ILE A 108 14.68 -17.49 34.05
CA ILE A 108 14.24 -17.59 32.65
C ILE A 108 15.09 -18.58 31.85
N HIS A 109 16.40 -18.60 32.08
CA HIS A 109 17.33 -19.50 31.40
C HIS A 109 17.36 -20.93 31.95
N LYS A 110 16.82 -21.14 33.16
CA LYS A 110 16.87 -22.40 33.92
C LYS A 110 16.42 -23.62 33.11
N THR A 111 15.45 -23.45 32.22
CA THR A 111 14.86 -24.53 31.41
C THR A 111 15.36 -24.61 29.98
N GLU A 112 16.14 -23.64 29.53
CA GLU A 112 16.76 -23.73 28.21
C GLU A 112 17.74 -24.91 28.21
N TYR A 113 17.60 -25.81 27.24
CA TYR A 113 18.22 -27.14 27.24
C TYR A 113 19.75 -27.10 27.38
N GLU A 114 20.40 -26.05 26.89
CA GLU A 114 21.84 -25.82 27.03
C GLU A 114 22.28 -25.58 28.48
N ASN A 115 21.40 -25.05 29.33
CA ASN A 115 21.66 -24.73 30.75
C ASN A 115 21.23 -25.85 31.71
N VAL A 116 20.46 -26.84 31.24
CA VAL A 116 19.99 -27.97 32.06
C VAL A 116 21.12 -28.97 32.30
N LYS A 117 21.45 -29.22 33.57
CA LYS A 117 22.47 -30.19 33.99
C LYS A 117 21.99 -31.61 33.67
N ARG A 118 22.84 -32.40 33.02
CA ARG A 118 22.55 -33.76 32.59
C ARG A 118 23.72 -34.69 32.95
N PRO A 119 23.46 -35.96 33.32
CA PRO A 119 22.14 -36.60 33.51
C PRO A 119 21.44 -36.22 34.83
N PRO A 120 20.11 -36.43 34.99
CA PRO A 120 19.16 -37.05 34.06
C PRO A 120 18.65 -36.07 32.98
N GLU A 121 17.93 -36.59 31.98
CA GLU A 121 17.27 -35.75 30.98
C GLU A 121 16.00 -35.07 31.56
N PRO A 122 15.70 -33.82 31.17
CA PRO A 122 14.44 -33.15 31.52
C PRO A 122 13.26 -33.82 30.81
N ALA A 123 12.04 -33.58 31.31
CA ALA A 123 10.81 -34.09 30.69
C ALA A 123 10.60 -33.57 29.26
N HIS A 124 11.04 -32.34 28.98
CA HIS A 124 10.99 -31.73 27.66
C HIS A 124 12.29 -31.03 27.30
N ARG A 125 12.63 -31.03 26.02
CA ARG A 125 13.72 -30.24 25.46
C ARG A 125 13.19 -28.86 25.05
N PHE A 126 13.48 -27.84 25.84
CA PHE A 126 13.08 -26.46 25.57
C PHE A 126 14.24 -25.62 25.05
N GLU A 127 14.06 -24.96 23.91
CA GLU A 127 15.10 -24.18 23.23
C GLU A 127 14.57 -22.80 22.86
N VAL A 128 15.36 -21.76 23.14
CA VAL A 128 15.06 -20.39 22.74
C VAL A 128 16.20 -19.89 21.86
N THR A 129 15.86 -19.44 20.67
CA THR A 129 16.86 -19.00 19.67
C THR A 129 16.49 -17.62 19.14
N LEU A 130 17.50 -16.79 18.90
CA LEU A 130 17.33 -15.49 18.25
C LEU A 130 17.78 -15.62 16.80
N GLU A 131 16.81 -15.66 15.88
CA GLU A 131 17.04 -15.91 14.46
C GLU A 131 16.82 -14.64 13.63
N PRO A 132 17.39 -14.53 12.42
CA PRO A 132 17.02 -13.49 11.48
C PRO A 132 15.51 -13.45 11.24
N ALA A 133 14.97 -12.25 11.01
CA ALA A 133 13.57 -12.02 10.61
C ALA A 133 13.28 -12.51 9.18
N ALA A 134 13.63 -13.75 8.87
CA ALA A 134 13.48 -14.38 7.58
C ALA A 134 12.30 -15.35 7.57
N PHE A 135 11.78 -15.60 6.38
CA PHE A 135 10.75 -16.59 6.14
C PHE A 135 11.28 -18.01 6.33
N THR A 136 10.56 -18.81 7.10
CA THR A 136 10.65 -20.28 7.08
C THR A 136 9.24 -20.85 7.06
N LEU A 137 9.11 -22.09 6.56
CA LEU A 137 7.81 -22.77 6.57
C LEU A 137 7.31 -23.01 8.01
N GLU A 138 8.20 -23.39 8.91
CA GLU A 138 7.91 -23.59 10.33
C GLU A 138 7.29 -22.33 10.99
N LYS A 139 7.92 -21.16 10.78
CA LYS A 139 7.42 -19.87 11.30
C LYS A 139 6.07 -19.49 10.70
N TYR A 140 5.86 -19.79 9.41
CA TYR A 140 4.60 -19.53 8.73
C TYR A 140 3.45 -20.41 9.25
N GLU A 141 3.70 -21.69 9.51
CA GLU A 141 2.66 -22.58 10.07
C GLU A 141 2.26 -22.16 11.49
N LEU A 142 3.20 -21.69 12.32
CA LEU A 142 2.88 -21.07 13.61
C LEU A 142 1.99 -19.83 13.42
N PHE A 143 2.37 -18.93 12.51
CA PHE A 143 1.58 -17.73 12.20
C PHE A 143 0.16 -18.09 11.73
N LYS A 144 0.03 -19.06 10.82
CA LYS A 144 -1.24 -19.53 10.30
C LYS A 144 -2.12 -20.10 11.42
N ASN A 145 -1.57 -20.94 12.29
CA ASN A 145 -2.27 -21.46 13.46
C ASN A 145 -2.78 -20.30 14.35
N TYR A 146 -1.93 -19.32 14.65
CA TYR A 146 -2.29 -18.18 15.49
C TYR A 146 -3.41 -17.32 14.87
N GLN A 147 -3.31 -16.98 13.59
CA GLN A 147 -4.33 -16.18 12.89
C GLN A 147 -5.70 -16.89 12.86
N GLN A 148 -5.71 -18.21 12.64
CA GLN A 148 -6.95 -18.99 12.62
C GLN A 148 -7.58 -19.14 14.00
N ASN A 149 -6.77 -19.42 15.02
CA ASN A 149 -7.29 -19.79 16.34
C ASN A 149 -7.50 -18.58 17.26
N VAL A 150 -6.63 -17.57 17.19
CA VAL A 150 -6.68 -16.39 18.06
C VAL A 150 -7.43 -15.24 17.39
N HIS A 151 -7.11 -14.92 16.13
CA HIS A 151 -7.76 -13.84 15.38
C HIS A 151 -9.00 -14.25 14.58
N LYS A 152 -9.28 -15.56 14.49
CA LYS A 152 -10.42 -16.12 13.75
C LYS A 152 -10.47 -15.71 12.27
N GLU A 153 -9.30 -15.48 11.66
CA GLU A 153 -9.20 -15.18 10.23
C GLU A 153 -9.49 -16.41 9.38
N LYS A 154 -10.09 -16.21 8.21
CA LYS A 154 -10.44 -17.31 7.31
C LYS A 154 -9.18 -17.83 6.60
N PRO A 155 -9.09 -19.13 6.28
CA PRO A 155 -7.89 -19.71 5.65
C PRO A 155 -7.42 -19.00 4.36
N HIS A 156 -8.34 -18.44 3.57
CA HIS A 156 -8.01 -17.74 2.32
C HIS A 156 -7.48 -16.31 2.53
N GLU A 157 -7.61 -15.74 3.73
CA GLU A 157 -7.07 -14.42 4.09
C GLU A 157 -5.60 -14.52 4.55
N ILE A 158 -5.18 -15.71 4.95
CA ILE A 158 -3.84 -16.00 5.47
C ILE A 158 -2.95 -16.48 4.32
N SER A 159 -1.89 -15.72 4.04
CA SER A 159 -0.97 -16.04 2.94
C SER A 159 0.49 -15.87 3.35
N GLN A 160 1.37 -16.66 2.72
CA GLN A 160 2.83 -16.53 2.90
C GLN A 160 3.32 -15.12 2.52
N ALA A 161 2.76 -14.52 1.48
CA ALA A 161 3.10 -13.15 1.08
C ALA A 161 2.69 -12.11 2.12
N GLY A 162 1.53 -12.30 2.77
CA GLY A 162 1.09 -11.49 3.91
C GLY A 162 2.04 -11.61 5.09
N PHE A 163 2.41 -12.84 5.46
CA PHE A 163 3.37 -13.12 6.53
C PHE A 163 4.74 -12.48 6.27
N LYS A 164 5.31 -12.66 5.06
CA LYS A 164 6.56 -12.04 4.64
C LYS A 164 6.51 -10.52 4.79
N ARG A 165 5.49 -9.89 4.18
CA ARG A 165 5.31 -8.44 4.21
C ARG A 165 5.16 -7.88 5.63
N PHE A 166 4.47 -8.61 6.50
CA PHE A 166 4.14 -8.13 7.84
C PHE A 166 5.27 -8.35 8.85
N LEU A 167 5.85 -9.56 8.87
CA LEU A 167 6.73 -10.01 9.95
C LEU A 167 8.17 -10.27 9.51
N CYS A 168 8.45 -10.48 8.22
CA CYS A 168 9.82 -10.73 7.74
C CYS A 168 10.46 -9.49 7.12
N ASP A 169 9.73 -8.77 6.27
CA ASP A 169 10.26 -7.62 5.56
C ASP A 169 10.61 -6.50 6.55
N SER A 170 11.90 -6.19 6.69
CA SER A 170 12.38 -5.10 7.54
C SER A 170 13.23 -4.12 6.74
N PRO A 171 12.99 -2.80 6.90
CA PRO A 171 13.88 -1.79 6.36
C PRO A 171 15.14 -1.61 7.23
N LEU A 172 15.20 -2.20 8.43
CA LEU A 172 16.31 -2.01 9.35
C LEU A 172 17.54 -2.77 8.86
N LYS A 173 18.66 -2.06 8.73
CA LYS A 173 19.94 -2.71 8.45
C LYS A 173 20.42 -3.45 9.69
N GLN A 174 20.63 -4.75 9.57
CA GLN A 174 21.26 -5.53 10.63
C GLN A 174 22.72 -5.12 10.78
N THR A 175 23.13 -4.86 12.02
CA THR A 175 24.50 -4.48 12.38
C THR A 175 24.79 -4.97 13.79
N THR A 176 26.05 -4.97 14.20
CA THR A 176 26.42 -5.18 15.60
C THR A 176 27.16 -3.96 16.12
N ARG A 177 27.16 -3.78 17.44
CA ARG A 177 27.93 -2.74 18.12
C ARG A 177 28.47 -3.29 19.44
N THR A 178 29.67 -2.90 19.81
CA THR A 178 30.21 -3.18 21.15
C THR A 178 29.89 -2.01 22.09
N VAL A 179 29.28 -2.31 23.24
CA VAL A 179 29.01 -1.37 24.33
C VAL A 179 29.47 -2.00 25.63
N GLU A 180 30.35 -1.32 26.37
CA GLU A 180 30.90 -1.82 27.65
C GLU A 180 31.49 -3.25 27.56
N GLY A 181 32.14 -3.57 26.43
CA GLY A 181 32.72 -4.89 26.17
C GLY A 181 31.71 -5.99 25.80
N LYS A 182 30.41 -5.69 25.72
CA LYS A 182 29.37 -6.60 25.25
C LYS A 182 29.02 -6.34 23.79
N GLU A 183 28.84 -7.39 23.02
CA GLU A 183 28.31 -7.29 21.65
C GLU A 183 26.78 -7.18 21.67
N GLN A 184 26.27 -6.13 21.02
CA GLN A 184 24.85 -5.85 20.84
C GLN A 184 24.46 -6.11 19.40
N LEU A 185 23.48 -7.00 19.20
CA LEU A 185 22.87 -7.27 17.90
C LEU A 185 21.79 -6.23 17.60
N LEU A 186 21.86 -5.54 16.46
CA LEU A 186 20.89 -4.50 16.10
C LEU A 186 20.18 -4.86 14.80
N GLY A 187 18.88 -4.56 14.73
CA GLY A 187 18.02 -4.87 13.60
C GLY A 187 16.80 -5.71 14.00
N SER A 188 16.16 -6.35 13.03
CA SER A 188 14.95 -7.15 13.25
C SER A 188 15.27 -8.64 13.38
N TYR A 189 14.69 -9.27 14.39
CA TYR A 189 14.92 -10.68 14.73
C TYR A 189 13.62 -11.38 15.12
N HIS A 190 13.61 -12.70 14.98
CA HIS A 190 12.58 -13.59 15.51
C HIS A 190 13.16 -14.36 16.70
N GLN A 191 12.57 -14.18 17.89
CA GLN A 191 12.88 -15.00 19.06
C GLN A 191 11.96 -16.22 19.05
N CYS A 192 12.52 -17.36 18.69
CA CYS A 192 11.82 -18.62 18.46
C CYS A 192 11.90 -19.53 19.69
N TYR A 193 10.74 -20.01 20.16
CA TYR A 193 10.60 -20.90 21.31
C TYR A 193 10.20 -22.30 20.82
N ARG A 194 11.06 -23.29 21.03
CA ARG A 194 10.83 -24.68 20.63
C ARG A 194 10.70 -25.58 21.85
N LEU A 195 9.73 -26.49 21.83
CA LEU A 195 9.56 -27.56 22.81
C LEU A 195 9.56 -28.89 22.06
N ASP A 196 10.48 -29.77 22.42
CA ASP A 196 10.71 -31.07 21.78
C ASP A 196 10.88 -30.95 20.25
N GLY A 197 11.59 -29.90 19.83
CA GLY A 197 11.86 -29.60 18.42
C GLY A 197 10.71 -28.92 17.66
N ARG A 198 9.52 -28.74 18.27
CA ARG A 198 8.39 -28.02 17.65
C ARG A 198 8.44 -26.54 18.01
N LEU A 199 8.34 -25.63 17.03
CA LEU A 199 8.14 -24.20 17.29
C LEU A 199 6.74 -23.93 17.87
N ILE A 200 6.70 -23.53 19.13
CA ILE A 200 5.45 -23.31 19.88
C ILE A 200 5.13 -21.84 20.09
N ALA A 201 6.12 -20.96 20.01
CA ALA A 201 5.92 -19.52 20.10
C ALA A 201 7.03 -18.75 19.36
N MET A 202 6.75 -17.51 18.99
CA MET A 202 7.69 -16.63 18.31
C MET A 202 7.42 -15.15 18.63
N GLY A 203 8.41 -14.47 19.20
CA GLY A 203 8.43 -13.02 19.36
C GLY A 203 9.10 -12.34 18.16
N ILE A 204 8.52 -11.25 17.67
CA ILE A 204 9.09 -10.42 16.61
C ILE A 204 9.65 -9.17 17.28
N LEU A 205 10.97 -9.00 17.21
CA LEU A 205 11.71 -8.00 17.97
C LEU A 205 12.49 -7.08 17.03
N ASP A 206 12.51 -5.80 17.39
CA ASP A 206 13.49 -4.83 16.88
C ASP A 206 14.49 -4.53 17.99
N LEU A 207 15.74 -4.92 17.79
CA LEU A 207 16.85 -4.59 18.66
C LEU A 207 17.47 -3.27 18.19
N LEU A 208 17.37 -2.25 19.03
CA LEU A 208 17.76 -0.87 18.75
C LEU A 208 18.81 -0.42 19.75
N PRO A 209 19.59 0.65 19.45
CA PRO A 209 20.76 1.05 20.24
C PRO A 209 20.59 1.10 21.76
N HIS A 210 19.39 1.40 22.29
CA HIS A 210 19.15 1.35 23.73
C HIS A 210 17.94 0.53 24.15
N CYS A 211 17.19 -0.07 23.22
CA CYS A 211 16.03 -0.87 23.60
C CYS A 211 15.81 -2.13 22.76
N VAL A 212 15.20 -3.11 23.42
CA VAL A 212 14.51 -4.23 22.76
C VAL A 212 13.06 -3.82 22.58
N SER A 213 12.57 -3.74 21.35
CA SER A 213 11.19 -3.37 21.03
C SER A 213 10.39 -4.57 20.56
N GLY A 214 9.40 -4.98 21.34
CA GLY A 214 8.43 -6.00 20.96
C GLY A 214 7.46 -5.49 19.91
N VAL A 215 7.47 -6.10 18.72
CA VAL A 215 6.60 -5.75 17.59
C VAL A 215 5.34 -6.61 17.60
N TYR A 216 5.51 -7.92 17.71
CA TYR A 216 4.41 -8.88 17.67
C TYR A 216 4.79 -10.17 18.40
N MET A 217 3.81 -10.91 18.91
CA MET A 217 4.02 -12.19 19.60
C MET A 217 3.00 -13.21 19.11
N LEU A 218 3.50 -14.38 18.73
CA LEU A 218 2.73 -15.51 18.21
C LEU A 218 2.93 -16.72 19.11
N TYR A 219 1.89 -17.53 19.28
CA TYR A 219 1.98 -18.82 19.96
C TYR A 219 1.03 -19.83 19.33
N HIS A 220 1.35 -21.11 19.46
CA HIS A 220 0.50 -22.18 18.98
C HIS A 220 -0.67 -22.39 19.94
N SER A 221 -1.88 -22.63 19.41
CA SER A 221 -3.12 -22.79 20.18
C SER A 221 -3.01 -23.80 21.34
N ASP A 222 -2.31 -24.92 21.12
CA ASP A 222 -2.06 -25.98 22.11
C ASP A 222 -1.31 -25.50 23.37
N TYR A 223 -0.72 -24.30 23.34
CA TYR A 223 0.09 -23.73 24.42
C TYR A 223 -0.51 -22.43 24.99
N GLU A 224 -1.76 -22.11 24.68
CA GLU A 224 -2.44 -20.91 25.18
C GLU A 224 -2.48 -20.86 26.72
N GLN A 225 -2.66 -22.01 27.38
CA GLN A 225 -2.69 -22.16 28.84
C GLN A 225 -1.39 -21.73 29.54
N TRP A 226 -0.26 -21.71 28.82
CA TRP A 226 1.05 -21.35 29.36
C TRP A 226 1.33 -19.84 29.32
N GLN A 227 0.41 -19.04 28.78
CA GLN A 227 0.50 -17.57 28.80
C GLN A 227 1.80 -17.04 28.17
N PHE A 228 2.14 -17.50 26.97
CA PHE A 228 3.39 -17.12 26.28
C PHE A 228 3.58 -15.62 26.09
N GLY A 229 2.51 -14.81 26.04
CA GLY A 229 2.65 -13.34 26.04
C GLY A 229 3.26 -12.76 27.34
N LYS A 230 3.16 -13.47 28.46
CA LYS A 230 3.81 -13.12 29.74
C LYS A 230 5.22 -13.67 29.82
N LEU A 231 5.40 -14.95 29.45
CA LEU A 231 6.72 -15.59 29.43
C LEU A 231 7.67 -14.88 28.46
N SER A 232 7.18 -14.49 27.26
CA SER A 232 8.00 -13.80 26.29
C SER A 232 8.41 -12.42 26.75
N ALA A 233 7.51 -11.63 27.35
CA ALA A 233 7.84 -10.32 27.91
C ALA A 233 8.94 -10.40 28.98
N LEU A 234 8.94 -11.44 29.82
CA LEU A 234 10.00 -11.68 30.80
C LEU A 234 11.32 -12.10 30.14
N ARG A 235 11.28 -12.96 29.11
CA ARG A 235 12.48 -13.35 28.34
C ARG A 235 13.06 -12.19 27.53
N GLU A 236 12.22 -11.34 26.97
CA GLU A 236 12.61 -10.14 26.21
C GLU A 236 13.19 -9.07 27.15
N ALA A 237 12.68 -8.94 28.37
CA ALA A 237 13.30 -8.10 29.40
C ALA A 237 14.66 -8.66 29.86
N ALA A 238 14.79 -9.99 29.98
CA ALA A 238 16.06 -10.65 30.26
C ALA A 238 17.06 -10.43 29.12
N LEU A 239 16.64 -10.61 27.85
CA LEU A 239 17.43 -10.33 26.66
C LEU A 239 17.94 -8.88 26.64
N ALA A 240 17.07 -7.92 26.98
CA ALA A 240 17.44 -6.52 27.08
C ALA A 240 18.54 -6.30 28.13
N LEU A 241 18.40 -6.89 29.31
CA LEU A 241 19.37 -6.77 30.41
C LEU A 241 20.71 -7.44 30.06
N GLU A 242 20.67 -8.65 29.51
CA GLU A 242 21.84 -9.44 29.10
C GLU A 242 22.64 -8.70 28.04
N GLY A 243 21.95 -8.25 27.00
CA GLY A 243 22.51 -7.50 25.88
C GLY A 243 22.91 -6.06 26.20
N GLY A 244 22.75 -5.58 27.44
CA GLY A 244 23.13 -4.21 27.81
C GLY A 244 22.23 -3.13 27.20
N TYR A 245 21.00 -3.48 26.80
CA TYR A 245 19.97 -2.52 26.45
C TYR A 245 19.40 -1.91 27.74
N GLN A 246 19.02 -0.64 27.69
CA GLN A 246 18.51 0.06 28.86
C GLN A 246 17.03 -0.24 29.11
N TYR A 247 16.28 -0.49 28.03
CA TYR A 247 14.83 -0.57 28.09
C TYR A 247 14.25 -1.72 27.28
N TYR A 248 13.10 -2.21 27.73
CA TYR A 248 12.21 -3.08 26.96
C TYR A 248 10.94 -2.31 26.60
N TYR A 249 10.67 -2.15 25.30
CA TYR A 249 9.53 -1.42 24.76
C TYR A 249 8.42 -2.42 24.40
N MET A 250 7.31 -2.38 25.13
CA MET A 250 6.20 -3.32 24.96
C MET A 250 5.21 -2.87 23.88
N GLY A 251 5.60 -1.98 22.97
CA GLY A 251 4.71 -1.40 21.96
C GLY A 251 3.83 -0.28 22.53
N TYR A 252 2.54 -0.30 22.22
CA TYR A 252 1.56 0.65 22.77
C TYR A 252 0.88 0.12 24.03
N TYR A 253 0.65 1.02 24.98
CA TYR A 253 -0.21 0.89 26.15
C TYR A 253 -1.50 1.66 25.89
N ILE A 254 -2.64 1.01 26.12
CA ILE A 254 -3.96 1.61 25.97
C ILE A 254 -4.70 1.40 27.29
N HIS A 255 -4.84 2.47 28.07
CA HIS A 255 -5.34 2.37 29.44
C HIS A 255 -6.79 1.84 29.52
N SER A 256 -7.62 2.22 28.54
CA SER A 256 -9.02 1.80 28.44
C SER A 256 -9.23 0.39 27.86
N CYS A 257 -8.18 -0.26 27.34
CA CYS A 257 -8.31 -1.56 26.67
C CYS A 257 -7.80 -2.69 27.57
N VAL A 258 -8.70 -3.59 27.99
CA VAL A 258 -8.38 -4.74 28.87
C VAL A 258 -7.22 -5.58 28.31
N LYS A 259 -7.19 -5.84 26.99
CA LYS A 259 -6.14 -6.64 26.34
C LYS A 259 -4.76 -5.96 26.30
N MET A 260 -4.70 -4.64 26.52
CA MET A 260 -3.48 -3.84 26.40
C MET A 260 -3.06 -3.20 27.73
N LYS A 261 -3.96 -3.15 28.73
CA LYS A 261 -3.71 -2.57 30.05
C LYS A 261 -2.67 -3.35 30.86
N TYR A 262 -2.53 -4.66 30.63
CA TYR A 262 -1.60 -5.52 31.36
C TYR A 262 -0.12 -5.10 31.25
N LYS A 263 0.25 -4.37 30.19
CA LYS A 263 1.64 -3.89 30.01
C LYS A 263 2.08 -2.97 31.14
N GLY A 264 1.11 -2.27 31.77
CA GLY A 264 1.34 -1.45 32.95
C GLY A 264 1.74 -2.25 34.21
N ASP A 265 1.52 -3.57 34.23
CA ASP A 265 1.79 -4.41 35.41
C ASP A 265 3.27 -4.79 35.55
N TYR A 266 4.10 -4.51 34.55
CA TYR A 266 5.55 -4.74 34.57
C TYR A 266 6.28 -3.54 35.20
N LYS A 267 6.26 -3.44 36.52
CA LYS A 267 6.77 -2.26 37.24
C LYS A 267 8.31 -2.20 37.26
N THR A 268 8.95 -1.04 37.04
CA THR A 268 8.45 0.35 36.98
C THR A 268 8.31 0.90 35.55
N GLN A 269 7.11 0.85 34.96
CA GLN A 269 6.88 1.37 33.60
C GLN A 269 6.94 2.90 33.52
N HIS A 270 7.41 3.39 32.37
CA HIS A 270 7.30 4.78 31.98
C HIS A 270 6.47 4.91 30.70
N VAL A 271 5.63 5.94 30.66
CA VAL A 271 4.81 6.31 29.50
C VAL A 271 5.35 7.59 28.89
N LEU A 272 5.40 7.59 27.55
CA LEU A 272 5.78 8.76 26.75
C LEU A 272 4.63 9.77 26.71
N ASP A 273 4.90 11.00 27.13
CA ASP A 273 4.01 12.14 26.96
C ASP A 273 3.81 12.40 25.45
N PRO A 274 2.56 12.39 24.95
CA PRO A 274 2.30 12.48 23.52
C PRO A 274 2.58 13.87 22.93
N GLU A 275 2.74 14.91 23.76
CA GLU A 275 2.94 16.30 23.32
C GLU A 275 4.40 16.74 23.38
N THR A 276 5.15 16.28 24.38
CA THR A 276 6.55 16.72 24.61
C THR A 276 7.57 15.63 24.39
N TYR A 277 7.14 14.37 24.32
CA TYR A 277 8.02 13.18 24.30
C TYR A 277 8.85 13.01 25.59
N GLU A 278 8.44 13.65 26.68
CA GLU A 278 9.00 13.38 28.00
C GLU A 278 8.49 12.03 28.53
N TRP A 279 9.33 11.35 29.31
CA TRP A 279 8.97 10.07 29.91
C TRP A 279 8.52 10.26 31.35
N HIS A 280 7.30 9.84 31.67
CA HIS A 280 6.76 9.90 33.02
C HIS A 280 6.54 8.50 33.59
N PRO A 281 6.79 8.27 34.88
CA PRO A 281 6.35 7.06 35.55
C PRO A 281 4.85 6.83 35.32
N LEU A 282 4.46 5.61 34.98
CA LEU A 282 3.05 5.28 34.78
C LEU A 282 2.26 5.38 36.11
N GLU A 283 2.89 5.00 37.22
CA GLU A 283 2.25 5.00 38.54
C GLU A 283 2.11 6.42 39.13
N GLY A 284 1.22 6.58 40.11
CA GLY A 284 0.97 7.86 40.77
C GLY A 284 0.05 8.76 39.95
N GLU A 285 0.48 9.99 39.70
CA GLU A 285 -0.33 11.05 39.05
C GLU A 285 -0.80 10.65 37.66
N MET A 286 0.08 10.10 36.81
CA MET A 286 -0.25 9.68 35.44
C MET A 286 -1.39 8.65 35.42
N ARG A 287 -1.32 7.62 36.28
CA ARG A 287 -2.38 6.59 36.38
C ARG A 287 -3.69 7.18 36.86
N ALA A 288 -3.65 8.02 37.91
CA ALA A 288 -4.85 8.66 38.45
C ALA A 288 -5.54 9.55 37.41
N LEU A 289 -4.78 10.24 36.58
CA LEU A 289 -5.32 11.02 35.46
C LEU A 289 -5.90 10.11 34.37
N LEU A 290 -5.21 9.03 33.98
CA LEU A 290 -5.71 8.09 32.97
C LEU A 290 -6.98 7.33 33.39
N ASP A 291 -7.18 7.12 34.70
CA ASP A 291 -8.41 6.54 35.23
C ASP A 291 -9.60 7.51 35.11
N LYS A 292 -9.35 8.83 35.04
CA LYS A 292 -10.38 9.88 34.96
C LYS A 292 -10.59 10.46 33.56
N LYS A 293 -9.53 10.57 32.77
CA LYS A 293 -9.49 11.27 31.48
C LYS A 293 -9.16 10.30 30.35
N PRO A 294 -9.83 10.39 29.19
CA PRO A 294 -9.53 9.53 28.05
C PRO A 294 -8.15 9.81 27.45
N TYR A 295 -7.76 11.09 27.39
CA TYR A 295 -6.45 11.55 26.93
C TYR A 295 -5.72 12.31 28.04
N VAL A 296 -4.41 12.06 28.19
CA VAL A 296 -3.56 12.64 29.21
C VAL A 296 -2.21 13.01 28.58
N SER A 297 -1.84 14.28 28.75
CA SER A 297 -0.50 14.81 28.53
C SER A 297 -0.08 15.50 29.82
N MET A 298 0.95 14.99 30.50
CA MET A 298 1.41 15.55 31.77
C MET A 298 1.89 16.99 31.59
N SER A 299 2.58 17.25 30.48
CA SER A 299 3.03 18.59 30.13
C SER A 299 1.84 19.55 29.96
N ARG A 300 0.74 19.09 29.36
CA ARG A 300 -0.48 19.90 29.19
C ARG A 300 -1.20 20.15 30.51
N GLU A 301 -1.35 19.12 31.33
CA GLU A 301 -2.00 19.25 32.64
C GLU A 301 -1.27 20.26 33.53
N ARG A 302 0.07 20.28 33.51
CA ARG A 302 0.86 21.30 34.19
C ARG A 302 0.60 22.71 33.66
N ARG A 303 0.65 22.90 32.33
CA ARG A 303 0.37 24.21 31.70
C ARG A 303 -1.03 24.74 32.04
N ARG A 304 -2.04 23.88 32.01
CA ARG A 304 -3.43 24.27 32.36
C ARG A 304 -3.55 24.70 33.83
N LYS A 305 -2.90 23.96 34.72
CA LYS A 305 -2.87 24.28 36.15
C LYS A 305 -2.18 25.63 36.41
N GLU A 306 -1.08 25.90 35.72
CA GLU A 306 -0.37 27.20 35.78
C GLU A 306 -1.23 28.37 35.27
N MET A 307 -2.09 28.11 34.28
CA MET A 307 -3.07 29.09 33.76
C MET A 307 -4.33 29.24 34.62
N GLY A 308 -4.39 28.56 35.78
CA GLY A 308 -5.56 28.60 36.66
C GLY A 308 -6.80 27.89 36.11
N ILE A 309 -6.65 27.07 35.07
CA ILE A 309 -7.73 26.28 34.49
C ILE A 309 -7.83 24.97 35.27
N ASP A 310 -8.67 24.95 36.31
CA ASP A 310 -8.87 23.78 37.17
C ASP A 310 -10.24 23.14 36.85
N GLY A 311 -10.21 21.92 36.30
CA GLY A 311 -11.43 21.23 35.89
C GLY A 311 -11.16 19.78 35.48
N GLU A 312 -12.01 18.86 35.95
CA GLU A 312 -11.92 17.44 35.58
C GLU A 312 -12.32 17.17 34.12
N GLN A 313 -13.16 18.04 33.54
CA GLN A 313 -13.54 17.99 32.13
C GLN A 313 -12.59 18.79 31.25
N ASP A 314 -12.22 18.17 30.13
CA ASP A 314 -11.38 18.75 29.10
C ASP A 314 -12.23 18.90 27.83
N ASP A 315 -12.44 20.14 27.39
CA ASP A 315 -13.18 20.46 26.18
C ASP A 315 -12.29 20.40 24.93
N TYR A 316 -10.98 20.15 25.10
CA TYR A 316 -9.97 20.15 24.04
C TYR A 316 -9.95 21.44 23.21
N SER A 317 -10.34 22.57 23.80
CA SER A 317 -10.40 23.88 23.14
C SER A 317 -9.09 24.32 22.48
N ASP A 318 -7.95 23.82 22.96
CA ASP A 318 -6.62 24.06 22.39
C ASP A 318 -6.44 23.46 20.98
N TYR A 319 -7.25 22.44 20.65
CA TYR A 319 -7.13 21.61 19.46
C TYR A 319 -8.28 21.83 18.47
N PRO A 320 -7.99 22.25 17.22
CA PRO A 320 -9.01 22.34 16.20
C PRO A 320 -9.46 20.94 15.79
N TYR A 321 -10.76 20.77 15.54
CA TYR A 321 -11.37 19.50 15.09
C TYR A 321 -11.07 18.34 16.08
N PRO A 322 -11.62 18.36 17.29
CA PRO A 322 -11.25 17.42 18.36
C PRO A 322 -11.59 15.95 18.02
N THR A 323 -12.50 15.71 17.08
CA THR A 323 -12.83 14.34 16.65
C THR A 323 -12.07 13.93 15.39
N ALA A 324 -11.72 12.64 15.28
CA ALA A 324 -11.06 12.12 14.08
C ALA A 324 -11.91 12.28 12.80
N ALA A 325 -13.24 12.26 12.93
CA ALA A 325 -14.14 12.49 11.80
C ALA A 325 -14.04 13.93 11.27
N GLU A 326 -13.97 14.92 12.16
CA GLU A 326 -13.80 16.33 11.80
C GLU A 326 -12.41 16.59 11.24
N ALA A 327 -11.36 16.09 11.91
CA ALA A 327 -9.98 16.23 11.44
C ALA A 327 -9.79 15.59 10.05
N GLY A 328 -10.39 14.41 9.82
CA GLY A 328 -10.36 13.77 8.51
C GLY A 328 -11.07 14.59 7.42
N LYS A 329 -12.22 15.20 7.74
CA LYS A 329 -12.89 16.13 6.81
C LYS A 329 -12.05 17.38 6.54
N ALA A 330 -11.39 17.94 7.56
CA ALA A 330 -10.54 19.11 7.44
C ALA A 330 -9.33 18.86 6.53
N VAL A 331 -8.62 17.74 6.72
CA VAL A 331 -7.49 17.35 5.86
C VAL A 331 -7.94 17.13 4.41
N ASN A 332 -9.10 16.51 4.19
CA ASN A 332 -9.65 16.35 2.84
C ASN A 332 -10.02 17.68 2.17
N LYS A 333 -10.22 18.75 2.95
CA LYS A 333 -10.44 20.13 2.47
C LYS A 333 -9.15 20.93 2.30
N GLY A 334 -7.98 20.32 2.55
CA GLY A 334 -6.68 20.94 2.36
C GLY A 334 -6.04 21.53 3.63
N VAL A 335 -6.63 21.34 4.80
CA VAL A 335 -6.02 21.75 6.09
C VAL A 335 -4.72 20.97 6.29
N SER A 336 -3.64 21.70 6.55
CA SER A 336 -2.32 21.12 6.73
C SER A 336 -2.20 20.39 8.08
N LEU A 337 -1.18 19.55 8.23
CA LEU A 337 -0.92 18.87 9.50
C LEU A 337 -0.50 19.83 10.62
N PHE A 338 0.15 20.95 10.27
CA PHE A 338 0.50 22.00 11.21
C PHE A 338 -0.76 22.68 11.77
N GLU A 339 -1.75 22.92 10.91
CA GLU A 339 -3.03 23.54 11.30
C GLU A 339 -3.92 22.60 12.12
N LEU A 340 -3.76 21.28 11.97
CA LEU A 340 -4.42 20.33 12.85
C LEU A 340 -3.88 20.32 14.28
N LYS A 341 -2.72 20.94 14.57
CA LYS A 341 -2.05 20.90 15.89
C LYS A 341 -2.00 19.49 16.46
N VAL A 342 -1.31 18.59 15.78
CA VAL A 342 -1.20 17.20 16.20
C VAL A 342 -0.30 17.11 17.45
N PRO A 343 -0.66 16.35 18.49
CA PRO A 343 0.20 16.18 19.66
C PRO A 343 1.64 15.75 19.30
N GLY A 344 2.60 16.55 19.77
CA GLY A 344 4.03 16.33 19.60
C GLY A 344 4.59 16.70 18.22
N LEU A 345 3.77 17.26 17.34
CA LEU A 345 4.28 17.84 16.10
C LEU A 345 4.81 19.24 16.37
N MET A 346 6.05 19.51 15.96
CA MET A 346 6.58 20.87 15.96
C MET A 346 5.72 21.76 15.06
N THR A 347 5.46 22.98 15.51
CA THR A 347 4.90 24.05 14.70
C THR A 347 5.85 24.38 13.55
N ALA A 348 5.33 25.06 12.52
CA ALA A 348 6.17 25.49 11.40
C ALA A 348 7.29 26.42 11.88
N GLU A 349 6.97 27.32 12.82
CA GLU A 349 7.89 28.25 13.45
C GLU A 349 9.00 27.53 14.23
N GLU A 350 8.65 26.51 15.02
CA GLU A 350 9.65 25.72 15.75
C GLU A 350 10.58 24.97 14.81
N ILE A 351 10.08 24.45 13.68
CA ILE A 351 10.92 23.81 12.67
C ILE A 351 11.91 24.82 12.08
N GLU A 352 11.45 26.00 11.71
CA GLU A 352 12.30 27.06 11.13
C GLU A 352 13.35 27.57 12.12
N GLN A 353 13.04 27.60 13.42
CA GLN A 353 13.96 28.06 14.46
C GLN A 353 14.95 26.99 14.93
N GLN A 354 14.53 25.72 14.99
CA GLN A 354 15.30 24.66 15.65
C GLN A 354 15.98 23.71 14.66
N LEU A 355 15.51 23.65 13.42
CA LEU A 355 16.06 22.75 12.41
C LEU A 355 16.70 23.55 11.28
N ASP A 356 18.01 23.35 11.11
CA ASP A 356 18.70 23.79 9.90
C ASP A 356 18.37 22.82 8.77
N LEU A 357 17.21 23.03 8.17
CA LEU A 357 16.81 22.27 7.00
C LEU A 357 17.71 22.56 5.79
N ALA A 358 18.46 23.67 5.81
CA ALA A 358 19.25 24.21 4.70
C ALA A 358 20.49 23.38 4.44
N THR A 359 21.19 22.96 5.50
CA THR A 359 22.38 22.11 5.39
C THR A 359 22.05 20.61 5.27
N MET A 360 20.76 20.24 5.19
CA MET A 360 20.37 18.84 5.11
C MET A 360 20.91 18.18 3.83
N PRO A 361 21.69 17.08 3.96
CA PRO A 361 22.31 16.45 2.80
C PRO A 361 21.26 15.71 1.94
N ILE A 362 21.21 16.05 0.67
CA ILE A 362 20.34 15.46 -0.33
C ILE A 362 21.16 14.82 -1.45
N ARG A 363 20.63 13.73 -2.02
CA ARG A 363 21.25 13.07 -3.17
C ARG A 363 20.55 13.47 -4.45
N VAL A 364 21.24 14.22 -5.31
CA VAL A 364 20.73 14.67 -6.61
C VAL A 364 21.61 14.09 -7.72
N GLY A 365 21.03 13.23 -8.58
CA GLY A 365 21.74 12.67 -9.72
C GLY A 365 22.99 11.85 -9.37
N GLY A 366 23.06 11.25 -8.18
CA GLY A 366 24.21 10.45 -7.71
C GLY A 366 25.31 11.24 -6.98
N ARG A 367 25.17 12.56 -6.85
CA ARG A 367 26.05 13.42 -6.04
C ARG A 367 25.35 13.87 -4.76
N MET A 368 26.12 14.14 -3.71
CA MET A 368 25.63 14.76 -2.47
C MET A 368 25.66 16.28 -2.64
N ALA A 369 24.62 16.96 -2.18
CA ALA A 369 24.49 18.41 -2.09
C ALA A 369 23.73 18.75 -0.79
N GLU A 370 23.75 20.01 -0.36
CA GLU A 370 22.89 20.48 0.72
C GLU A 370 21.54 20.95 0.18
N ALA A 371 20.52 21.00 1.03
CA ALA A 371 19.19 21.42 0.64
C ALA A 371 19.14 22.89 0.19
N GLN A 372 20.01 23.74 0.75
CA GLN A 372 20.20 25.13 0.36
C GLN A 372 20.82 25.32 -1.01
N ASP A 373 21.57 24.32 -1.49
CA ASP A 373 22.12 24.34 -2.85
C ASP A 373 21.02 24.16 -3.92
N LEU A 374 19.77 23.90 -3.49
CA LEU A 374 18.62 23.91 -4.38
C LEU A 374 18.21 25.36 -4.70
N VAL A 375 18.19 25.68 -5.99
CA VAL A 375 17.95 27.02 -6.54
C VAL A 375 16.74 27.75 -5.92
N SER A 376 15.67 27.04 -5.55
CA SER A 376 14.47 27.65 -4.97
C SER A 376 14.37 27.51 -3.43
N TRP A 377 15.48 27.28 -2.72
CA TRP A 377 15.50 27.11 -1.26
C TRP A 377 15.00 28.37 -0.53
N ASP A 378 15.59 29.52 -0.84
CA ASP A 378 15.34 30.80 -0.16
C ASP A 378 13.95 31.39 -0.47
N GLY A 379 13.31 30.96 -1.55
CA GLY A 379 11.97 31.40 -1.98
C GLY A 379 10.82 30.46 -1.59
N SER A 380 11.06 29.45 -0.74
CA SER A 380 10.09 28.38 -0.46
C SER A 380 9.50 28.42 0.96
N GLU A 381 8.18 28.24 1.09
CA GLU A 381 7.47 28.26 2.39
C GLU A 381 7.24 26.83 2.92
N LEU A 382 7.57 26.57 4.20
CA LEU A 382 7.42 25.26 4.83
C LEU A 382 5.95 24.76 4.88
N ARG A 383 5.01 25.69 5.06
CA ARG A 383 3.57 25.39 5.15
C ARG A 383 2.94 25.06 3.81
N ASN A 384 3.60 25.40 2.71
CA ASN A 384 3.11 25.10 1.37
C ASN A 384 3.61 23.72 0.93
N PRO A 385 2.74 22.69 0.84
CA PRO A 385 3.13 21.34 0.44
C PRO A 385 3.61 21.24 -1.04
N LYS A 386 3.67 22.37 -1.76
CA LYS A 386 4.14 22.50 -3.14
C LYS A 386 5.49 23.22 -3.28
N SER A 387 6.08 23.77 -2.21
CA SER A 387 7.38 24.51 -2.24
C SER A 387 8.58 23.56 -2.08
N ILE A 388 9.84 23.90 -2.43
CA ILE A 388 10.99 23.01 -2.17
C ILE A 388 11.14 22.61 -0.69
N ARG A 389 10.95 23.54 0.27
CA ARG A 389 10.87 23.21 1.71
C ARG A 389 9.70 22.28 2.06
N GLY A 390 8.58 22.35 1.33
CA GLY A 390 7.48 21.37 1.38
C GLY A 390 7.69 20.10 0.53
N VAL A 391 8.63 20.12 -0.43
CA VAL A 391 8.85 19.19 -1.56
C VAL A 391 10.30 18.65 -1.62
N ILE A 392 11.10 18.66 -0.56
CA ILE A 392 12.09 17.59 -0.34
C ILE A 392 11.38 16.20 -0.23
N GLY A 393 10.05 16.20 -0.39
CA GLY A 393 9.21 15.17 -1.03
C GLY A 393 9.04 15.09 -2.58
N ARG A 394 9.93 15.62 -3.46
CA ARG A 394 10.17 15.40 -4.94
C ARG A 394 9.86 16.53 -5.98
N PRO A 395 10.88 17.15 -6.65
CA PRO A 395 10.69 18.02 -7.84
C PRO A 395 11.16 17.45 -9.22
N ILE A 396 10.76 18.14 -10.31
CA ILE A 396 11.01 17.82 -11.73
C ILE A 396 12.32 18.48 -12.21
N LYS A 397 13.26 17.70 -12.76
CA LYS A 397 14.59 18.16 -13.21
C LYS A 397 14.50 19.32 -14.24
N ASN A 398 15.29 20.38 -14.04
CA ASN A 398 15.45 21.52 -14.95
C ASN A 398 14.16 22.32 -15.26
N LEU A 399 13.14 22.22 -14.40
CA LEU A 399 11.93 23.03 -14.58
C LEU A 399 12.27 24.53 -14.41
N PRO A 400 11.92 25.39 -15.38
CA PRO A 400 12.23 26.81 -15.29
C PRO A 400 11.37 27.48 -14.21
N GLU A 401 11.96 28.38 -13.41
CA GLU A 401 11.25 29.13 -12.37
C GLU A 401 10.19 30.08 -12.95
N THR A 402 10.49 30.65 -14.13
CA THR A 402 9.57 31.48 -14.89
C THR A 402 9.66 31.16 -16.37
N ILE A 403 8.53 31.32 -17.07
CA ILE A 403 8.47 31.29 -18.53
C ILE A 403 7.80 32.58 -19.00
N THR A 404 8.24 33.11 -20.14
CA THR A 404 7.62 34.28 -20.76
C THR A 404 6.83 33.82 -21.97
N VAL A 405 5.51 33.95 -21.90
CA VAL A 405 4.61 33.60 -23.00
C VAL A 405 3.67 34.78 -23.23
N SER A 406 3.46 35.14 -24.50
CA SER A 406 2.53 36.23 -24.85
C SER A 406 1.10 35.89 -24.44
N ALA A 407 0.33 36.90 -24.01
CA ALA A 407 -1.09 36.70 -23.67
C ALA A 407 -1.92 36.23 -24.88
N ASP A 408 -1.51 36.63 -26.09
CA ASP A 408 -2.14 36.26 -27.36
C ASP A 408 -1.64 34.92 -27.93
N ALA A 409 -0.59 34.35 -27.34
CA ALA A 409 -0.09 33.06 -27.76
C ALA A 409 -1.04 31.92 -27.38
N SER A 410 -0.90 30.80 -28.09
CA SER A 410 -1.62 29.57 -27.74
C SER A 410 -1.17 29.00 -26.40
N ALA A 411 -2.08 28.37 -25.66
CA ALA A 411 -1.79 27.67 -24.41
C ALA A 411 -0.74 26.54 -24.57
N ALA A 412 -0.57 26.00 -25.78
CA ALA A 412 0.48 25.03 -26.10
C ALA A 412 1.91 25.60 -25.90
N GLN A 413 2.12 26.91 -26.10
CA GLN A 413 3.45 27.53 -25.92
C GLN A 413 3.93 27.45 -24.46
N ILE A 414 3.02 27.43 -23.49
CA ILE A 414 3.36 27.17 -22.08
C ILE A 414 4.08 25.82 -21.95
N PHE A 415 3.54 24.78 -22.58
CA PHE A 415 4.12 23.44 -22.54
C PHE A 415 5.45 23.38 -23.29
N GLU A 416 5.56 24.06 -24.44
CA GLU A 416 6.77 24.10 -25.26
C GLU A 416 7.95 24.75 -24.52
N GLU A 417 7.72 25.90 -23.88
CA GLU A 417 8.75 26.59 -23.10
C GLU A 417 9.18 25.78 -21.86
N ILE A 418 8.22 25.16 -21.15
CA ILE A 418 8.51 24.28 -20.03
C ILE A 418 9.31 23.05 -20.50
N ALA A 419 8.91 22.42 -21.61
CA ALA A 419 9.58 21.26 -22.17
C ALA A 419 11.01 21.57 -22.62
N LYS A 420 11.20 22.74 -23.26
CA LYS A 420 12.50 23.22 -23.74
C LYS A 420 13.48 23.40 -22.59
N ALA A 421 13.05 24.04 -21.50
CA ALA A 421 13.88 24.24 -20.32
C ALA A 421 14.12 22.94 -19.53
N SER A 422 13.04 22.18 -19.27
CA SER A 422 13.11 20.95 -18.46
C SER A 422 13.73 19.74 -19.17
N ARG A 423 13.88 19.80 -20.50
CA ARG A 423 14.27 18.68 -21.37
C ARG A 423 13.32 17.48 -21.29
N PHE A 424 12.11 17.67 -20.78
CA PHE A 424 11.05 16.66 -20.85
C PHE A 424 10.17 16.88 -22.07
N SER A 425 9.63 15.80 -22.64
CA SER A 425 8.62 15.92 -23.70
C SER A 425 7.39 16.65 -23.19
N ILE A 426 6.79 17.51 -24.01
CA ILE A 426 5.50 18.16 -23.75
C ILE A 426 4.41 17.18 -23.31
N HIS A 427 4.47 15.93 -23.75
CA HIS A 427 3.49 14.90 -23.44
C HIS A 427 3.66 14.30 -22.02
N ARG A 428 4.85 14.42 -21.44
CA ARG A 428 5.18 13.98 -20.08
C ARG A 428 4.75 15.00 -19.02
N LEU A 429 4.40 16.21 -19.43
CA LEU A 429 4.08 17.32 -18.55
C LEU A 429 2.56 17.50 -18.40
N ARG A 430 2.11 17.71 -17.16
CA ARG A 430 0.78 18.21 -16.85
C ARG A 430 0.91 19.56 -16.17
N VAL A 431 0.26 20.58 -16.72
CA VAL A 431 0.28 21.94 -16.16
C VAL A 431 -1.10 22.25 -15.57
N THR A 432 -1.13 22.79 -14.36
CA THR A 432 -2.34 23.23 -13.64
C THR A 432 -2.18 24.67 -13.19
N LYS A 433 -3.27 25.43 -13.10
CA LYS A 433 -3.21 26.81 -12.59
C LYS A 433 -2.97 26.78 -11.09
N GLY A 434 -2.07 27.62 -10.60
CA GLY A 434 -1.81 27.75 -9.16
C GLY A 434 -2.99 28.33 -8.40
N SER A 435 -3.84 29.13 -9.05
CA SER A 435 -4.99 29.81 -8.44
C SER A 435 -6.11 28.88 -7.99
N ASP A 436 -6.47 27.88 -8.79
CA ASP A 436 -7.64 27.01 -8.56
C ASP A 436 -7.35 25.51 -8.76
N GLY A 437 -6.12 25.14 -9.12
CA GLY A 437 -5.73 23.76 -9.41
C GLY A 437 -6.36 23.17 -10.68
N SER A 438 -7.06 23.98 -11.49
CA SER A 438 -7.68 23.52 -12.73
C SER A 438 -6.60 23.19 -13.79
N PRO A 439 -6.80 22.15 -14.62
CA PRO A 439 -5.83 21.79 -15.64
C PRO A 439 -5.81 22.79 -16.79
N ILE A 440 -4.61 23.14 -17.24
CA ILE A 440 -4.40 23.83 -18.51
C ILE A 440 -4.22 22.75 -19.57
N ASN A 441 -5.03 22.81 -20.63
CA ASN A 441 -4.95 21.83 -21.71
C ASN A 441 -3.86 22.28 -22.70
N ASN A 442 -3.01 21.35 -23.13
CA ASN A 442 -2.03 21.59 -24.20
C ASN A 442 -2.75 21.60 -25.56
N VAL A 443 -3.31 22.77 -25.92
CA VAL A 443 -4.09 22.99 -27.14
C VAL A 443 -3.65 24.27 -27.84
N ARG A 444 -3.75 24.29 -29.18
CA ARG A 444 -3.35 25.44 -30.00
C ARG A 444 -4.45 26.49 -30.16
N ASP A 445 -5.71 26.07 -29.96
CA ASP A 445 -6.90 26.87 -30.30
C ASP A 445 -7.35 27.80 -29.16
N VAL A 446 -6.72 27.71 -27.99
CA VAL A 446 -7.04 28.51 -26.80
C VAL A 446 -5.85 29.42 -26.49
N LYS A 447 -6.09 30.72 -26.32
CA LYS A 447 -5.02 31.66 -25.94
C LYS A 447 -4.70 31.56 -24.45
N VAL A 448 -3.48 31.93 -24.06
CA VAL A 448 -3.06 32.01 -22.64
C VAL A 448 -3.99 32.93 -21.85
N HIS A 449 -4.46 34.03 -22.44
CA HIS A 449 -5.44 34.90 -21.81
C HIS A 449 -6.78 34.18 -21.50
N ASP A 450 -7.25 33.33 -22.40
CA ASP A 450 -8.53 32.61 -22.27
C ASP A 450 -8.48 31.51 -21.21
N THR A 451 -7.28 31.02 -20.88
CA THR A 451 -7.10 30.11 -19.74
C THR A 451 -7.26 30.83 -18.40
N GLY A 452 -7.42 32.15 -18.38
CA GLY A 452 -7.50 32.95 -17.14
C GLY A 452 -6.14 33.20 -16.48
N LEU A 453 -5.03 32.87 -17.18
CA LEU A 453 -3.69 33.25 -16.73
C LEU A 453 -3.44 34.72 -17.08
N ARG A 454 -2.76 35.42 -16.19
CA ARG A 454 -2.36 36.82 -16.29
C ARG A 454 -0.87 36.95 -15.98
N ASN A 455 -0.34 38.15 -16.09
CA ASN A 455 1.06 38.41 -15.72
C ASN A 455 1.34 37.93 -14.29
N LYS A 456 2.48 37.25 -14.07
CA LYS A 456 2.88 36.62 -12.81
C LYS A 456 1.91 35.56 -12.25
N SER A 457 1.03 34.99 -13.07
CA SER A 457 0.18 33.87 -12.63
C SER A 457 1.02 32.63 -12.35
N ALA A 458 0.79 32.00 -11.20
CA ALA A 458 1.44 30.74 -10.85
C ALA A 458 0.88 29.57 -11.68
N VAL A 459 1.77 28.69 -12.15
CA VAL A 459 1.43 27.44 -12.82
C VAL A 459 2.20 26.28 -12.18
N ASP A 460 1.48 25.23 -11.81
CA ASP A 460 2.05 24.01 -11.24
C ASP A 460 2.33 23.02 -12.37
N VAL A 461 3.53 22.42 -12.39
CA VAL A 461 3.92 21.44 -13.42
C VAL A 461 4.18 20.09 -12.77
N LYS A 462 3.56 19.03 -13.31
CA LYS A 462 3.70 17.64 -12.85
C LYS A 462 4.28 16.75 -13.96
N ASP A 463 5.24 15.91 -13.59
CA ASP A 463 5.79 14.86 -14.43
C ASP A 463 4.93 13.59 -14.33
N LEU A 464 4.43 13.11 -15.47
CA LEU A 464 3.60 11.91 -15.60
C LEU A 464 4.41 10.61 -15.81
N GLY A 465 5.74 10.70 -15.93
CA GLY A 465 6.63 9.59 -16.29
C GLY A 465 6.68 9.31 -17.80
N PRO A 466 7.44 8.30 -18.26
CA PRO A 466 7.53 7.95 -19.69
C PRO A 466 6.15 7.69 -20.32
N GLN A 467 5.90 8.35 -21.46
CA GLN A 467 4.62 8.33 -22.16
C GLN A 467 4.74 7.67 -23.55
N ILE A 468 3.64 7.09 -24.01
CA ILE A 468 3.49 6.52 -25.35
C ILE A 468 2.20 7.04 -25.99
N SER A 469 2.20 7.25 -27.30
CA SER A 469 1.02 7.78 -28.01
C SER A 469 -0.12 6.77 -28.00
N TRP A 470 -1.36 7.23 -27.84
CA TRP A 470 -2.53 6.35 -27.93
C TRP A 470 -2.62 5.64 -29.28
N ARG A 471 -2.21 6.31 -30.37
CA ARG A 471 -2.14 5.70 -31.70
C ARG A 471 -1.20 4.49 -31.71
N THR A 472 0.00 4.64 -31.17
CA THR A 472 0.97 3.53 -31.04
C THR A 472 0.42 2.41 -30.17
N VAL A 473 -0.25 2.75 -29.07
CA VAL A 473 -0.86 1.76 -28.17
C VAL A 473 -1.91 0.93 -28.90
N PHE A 474 -2.85 1.57 -29.61
CA PHE A 474 -3.89 0.84 -30.35
C PHE A 474 -3.33 0.00 -31.49
N ILE A 475 -2.28 0.49 -32.19
CA ILE A 475 -1.56 -0.33 -33.18
C ILE A 475 -0.97 -1.58 -32.51
N VAL A 476 -0.25 -1.43 -31.39
CA VAL A 476 0.33 -2.60 -30.71
C VAL A 476 -0.75 -3.54 -30.18
N GLU A 477 -1.87 -3.02 -29.68
CA GLU A 477 -3.01 -3.81 -29.20
C GLU A 477 -3.64 -4.65 -30.33
N TYR A 478 -3.88 -4.06 -31.51
CA TYR A 478 -4.57 -4.71 -32.63
C TYR A 478 -3.64 -5.51 -33.55
N LEU A 479 -2.36 -5.15 -33.62
CA LEU A 479 -1.34 -5.88 -34.38
C LEU A 479 -1.16 -7.30 -33.85
N GLY A 480 -1.29 -7.51 -32.54
CA GLY A 480 -1.21 -8.85 -31.93
C GLY A 480 -2.16 -9.85 -32.58
N PRO A 481 -3.49 -9.68 -32.45
CA PRO A 481 -4.45 -10.53 -33.14
C PRO A 481 -4.21 -10.61 -34.65
N LEU A 482 -3.89 -9.48 -35.31
CA LEU A 482 -3.63 -9.45 -36.76
C LEU A 482 -2.44 -10.33 -37.19
N LEU A 483 -1.45 -10.54 -36.32
CA LEU A 483 -0.34 -11.47 -36.55
C LEU A 483 -0.64 -12.90 -36.06
N ILE A 484 -1.30 -13.05 -34.91
CA ILE A 484 -1.54 -14.34 -34.25
C ILE A 484 -2.55 -15.21 -35.05
N HIS A 485 -3.72 -14.66 -35.37
CA HIS A 485 -4.30 -14.71 -36.71
C HIS A 485 -3.64 -15.67 -37.74
N PRO A 486 -2.92 -15.11 -38.73
CA PRO A 486 -2.22 -15.85 -39.77
C PRO A 486 -1.25 -16.90 -39.24
N LEU A 487 -0.50 -16.61 -38.18
CA LEU A 487 0.49 -17.54 -37.62
C LEU A 487 -0.15 -18.88 -37.24
N ILE A 488 -1.30 -18.85 -36.55
CA ILE A 488 -1.98 -20.08 -36.14
C ILE A 488 -2.73 -20.72 -37.31
N TYR A 489 -3.32 -19.94 -38.22
CA TYR A 489 -4.07 -20.46 -39.37
C TYR A 489 -3.17 -21.17 -40.41
N PHE A 490 -2.04 -20.56 -40.78
CA PHE A 490 -1.07 -21.17 -41.70
C PHE A 490 -0.14 -22.17 -41.00
N GLY A 491 0.11 -21.99 -39.70
CA GLY A 491 0.87 -22.91 -38.86
C GLY A 491 0.09 -24.15 -38.40
N ARG A 492 -1.12 -24.41 -38.92
CA ARG A 492 -1.99 -25.53 -38.48
C ARG A 492 -1.30 -26.89 -38.48
N SER A 493 -0.47 -27.16 -39.49
CA SER A 493 0.26 -28.44 -39.59
C SER A 493 1.24 -28.62 -38.43
N LEU A 494 1.94 -27.56 -38.03
CA LEU A 494 2.89 -27.59 -36.92
C LEU A 494 2.18 -27.59 -35.55
N ILE A 495 1.11 -26.80 -35.41
CA ILE A 495 0.44 -26.57 -34.11
C ILE A 495 -0.49 -27.73 -33.75
N TYR A 496 -1.22 -28.29 -34.73
CA TYR A 496 -2.22 -29.33 -34.49
C TYR A 496 -1.83 -30.70 -35.07
N GLY A 497 -0.65 -30.81 -35.73
CA GLY A 497 -0.21 -32.06 -36.34
C GLY A 497 -1.13 -32.58 -37.45
N THR A 498 -1.84 -31.68 -38.15
CA THR A 498 -2.85 -32.06 -39.17
C THR A 498 -2.42 -31.69 -40.59
N SER A 499 -2.63 -32.61 -41.53
CA SER A 499 -2.49 -32.38 -42.98
C SER A 499 -3.81 -31.98 -43.67
N ALA A 500 -4.93 -32.04 -42.95
CA ALA A 500 -6.24 -31.73 -43.51
C ALA A 500 -6.36 -30.21 -43.82
N PRO A 501 -6.87 -29.84 -45.01
CA PRO A 501 -7.05 -28.44 -45.36
C PRO A 501 -8.10 -27.78 -44.42
N PRO A 502 -7.97 -26.47 -44.14
CA PRO A 502 -8.95 -25.76 -43.33
C PRO A 502 -10.33 -25.76 -44.01
N SER A 503 -11.39 -25.91 -43.22
CA SER A 503 -12.77 -25.89 -43.75
C SER A 503 -13.14 -24.50 -44.29
N GLN A 504 -14.23 -24.42 -45.06
CA GLN A 504 -14.76 -23.13 -45.53
C GLN A 504 -15.13 -22.19 -44.39
N LEU A 505 -15.70 -22.70 -43.30
CA LEU A 505 -16.07 -21.88 -42.14
C LEU A 505 -14.86 -21.44 -41.33
N GLN A 506 -13.81 -22.26 -41.23
CA GLN A 506 -12.55 -21.86 -40.61
C GLN A 506 -11.87 -20.74 -41.41
N LYS A 507 -11.85 -20.88 -42.74
CA LYS A 507 -11.36 -19.84 -43.65
C LYS A 507 -12.20 -18.56 -43.53
N LEU A 508 -13.52 -18.67 -43.47
CA LEU A 508 -14.42 -17.53 -43.31
C LEU A 508 -14.20 -16.83 -41.96
N THR A 509 -14.10 -17.59 -40.86
CA THR A 509 -13.80 -17.07 -39.52
C THR A 509 -12.45 -16.34 -39.50
N PHE A 510 -11.42 -16.91 -40.12
CA PHE A 510 -10.12 -16.27 -40.29
C PHE A 510 -10.22 -14.94 -41.04
N LEU A 511 -10.90 -14.93 -42.19
CA LEU A 511 -11.10 -13.71 -42.97
C LEU A 511 -11.87 -12.65 -42.19
N MET A 512 -12.91 -13.02 -41.44
CA MET A 512 -13.67 -12.09 -40.60
C MET A 512 -12.80 -11.49 -39.48
N CYS A 513 -12.04 -12.30 -38.74
CA CYS A 513 -11.15 -11.79 -37.69
C CYS A 513 -10.05 -10.88 -38.26
N VAL A 514 -9.39 -11.28 -39.35
CA VAL A 514 -8.38 -10.46 -40.01
C VAL A 514 -8.98 -9.18 -40.56
N ALA A 515 -10.16 -9.24 -41.20
CA ALA A 515 -10.84 -8.06 -41.70
C ALA A 515 -11.22 -7.09 -40.57
N HIS A 516 -11.72 -7.60 -39.44
CA HIS A 516 -11.98 -6.79 -38.25
C HIS A 516 -10.72 -6.06 -37.78
N PHE A 517 -9.64 -6.80 -37.49
CA PHE A 517 -8.42 -6.19 -36.96
C PHE A 517 -7.68 -5.31 -37.98
N ALA A 518 -7.68 -5.66 -39.27
CA ALA A 518 -7.14 -4.81 -40.32
C ALA A 518 -7.94 -3.50 -40.44
N LYS A 519 -9.27 -3.56 -40.31
CA LYS A 519 -10.13 -2.38 -40.26
C LYS A 519 -9.88 -1.57 -38.98
N ARG A 520 -9.65 -2.20 -37.83
CA ARG A 520 -9.27 -1.50 -36.58
C ARG A 520 -7.92 -0.80 -36.70
N GLU A 521 -6.94 -1.41 -37.36
CA GLU A 521 -5.65 -0.77 -37.68
C GLU A 521 -5.83 0.41 -38.63
N PHE A 522 -6.59 0.22 -39.71
CA PHE A 522 -6.93 1.29 -40.64
C PHE A 522 -7.63 2.45 -39.93
N GLU A 523 -8.63 2.17 -39.11
CA GLU A 523 -9.32 3.18 -38.32
C GLU A 523 -8.36 3.89 -37.36
N THR A 524 -7.46 3.17 -36.70
CA THR A 524 -6.45 3.74 -35.79
C THR A 524 -5.49 4.68 -36.53
N LEU A 525 -5.13 4.36 -37.78
CA LEU A 525 -4.23 5.16 -38.60
C LEU A 525 -4.91 6.37 -39.26
N PHE A 526 -6.16 6.25 -39.68
CA PHE A 526 -6.80 7.23 -40.59
C PHE A 526 -8.13 7.84 -40.09
N VAL A 527 -8.76 7.24 -39.07
CA VAL A 527 -10.10 7.65 -38.60
C VAL A 527 -10.06 8.20 -37.17
N HIS A 528 -9.49 7.47 -36.22
CA HIS A 528 -9.54 7.81 -34.80
C HIS A 528 -8.83 9.13 -34.52
N ARG A 529 -9.51 9.99 -33.76
CA ARG A 529 -8.92 11.19 -33.14
C ARG A 529 -8.92 10.97 -31.64
N PHE A 530 -7.77 11.09 -30.98
CA PHE A 530 -7.63 10.88 -29.54
C PHE A 530 -7.72 12.22 -28.79
N SER A 531 -8.43 12.26 -27.65
CA SER A 531 -8.58 13.49 -26.85
C SER A 531 -7.38 13.77 -25.94
N SER A 532 -6.51 12.78 -25.74
CA SER A 532 -5.24 12.90 -25.05
C SER A 532 -4.18 12.34 -25.97
N ALA A 533 -3.03 13.00 -26.10
CA ALA A 533 -1.99 12.59 -27.03
C ALA A 533 -1.35 11.25 -26.61
N THR A 534 -1.22 11.03 -25.30
CA THR A 534 -0.42 9.92 -24.76
C THR A 534 -1.00 9.29 -23.48
N MET A 535 -0.40 8.18 -23.06
CA MET A 535 -0.62 7.49 -21.79
C MET A 535 0.69 6.93 -21.21
N PRO A 536 0.75 6.57 -19.92
CA PRO A 536 1.94 5.96 -19.32
C PRO A 536 2.33 4.63 -19.98
N ILE A 537 3.62 4.46 -20.31
CA ILE A 537 4.10 3.33 -21.11
C ILE A 537 3.84 1.95 -20.49
N MET A 538 3.92 1.82 -19.16
CA MET A 538 3.74 0.52 -18.48
C MET A 538 2.35 -0.09 -18.69
N ASN A 539 1.36 0.73 -19.03
CA ASN A 539 0.00 0.24 -19.29
C ASN A 539 -0.11 -0.50 -20.63
N ILE A 540 0.88 -0.41 -21.54
CA ILE A 540 0.87 -1.14 -22.82
C ILE A 540 0.81 -2.65 -22.62
N TYR A 541 1.53 -3.17 -21.62
CA TYR A 541 1.54 -4.60 -21.31
C TYR A 541 0.16 -5.08 -20.86
N LYS A 542 -0.50 -4.29 -20.01
CA LYS A 542 -1.83 -4.60 -19.49
C LYS A 542 -2.87 -4.59 -20.62
N ASN A 543 -2.85 -3.57 -21.47
CA ASN A 543 -3.85 -3.47 -22.53
C ASN A 543 -3.60 -4.49 -23.65
N SER A 544 -2.34 -4.68 -24.06
CA SER A 544 -2.00 -5.63 -25.13
C SER A 544 -2.22 -7.07 -24.69
N GLY A 545 -1.88 -7.41 -23.43
CA GLY A 545 -2.11 -8.76 -22.90
C GLY A 545 -3.57 -9.20 -23.00
N TYR A 546 -4.52 -8.28 -22.80
CA TYR A 546 -5.94 -8.57 -22.98
C TYR A 546 -6.27 -9.00 -24.42
N TYR A 547 -5.90 -8.19 -25.42
CA TYR A 547 -6.20 -8.46 -26.83
C TYR A 547 -5.42 -9.66 -27.36
N TRP A 548 -4.13 -9.74 -27.04
CA TRP A 548 -3.25 -10.78 -27.58
C TRP A 548 -3.60 -12.16 -27.04
N LEU A 549 -3.95 -12.27 -25.75
CA LEU A 549 -4.30 -13.56 -25.14
C LEU A 549 -5.74 -13.97 -25.47
N LEU A 550 -6.72 -13.09 -25.25
CA LEU A 550 -8.14 -13.46 -25.37
C LEU A 550 -8.64 -13.43 -26.80
N SER A 551 -8.24 -12.44 -27.60
CA SER A 551 -8.65 -12.32 -28.99
C SER A 551 -7.67 -13.00 -29.95
N GLY A 552 -6.36 -12.80 -29.76
CA GLY A 552 -5.33 -13.46 -30.57
C GLY A 552 -5.26 -14.96 -30.31
N VAL A 553 -4.58 -15.36 -29.23
CA VAL A 553 -4.24 -16.76 -28.96
C VAL A 553 -5.49 -17.62 -28.74
N ASN A 554 -6.39 -17.21 -27.84
CA ASN A 554 -7.57 -18.00 -27.49
C ASN A 554 -8.50 -18.19 -28.70
N LEU A 555 -8.90 -17.15 -29.43
CA LEU A 555 -9.81 -17.35 -30.57
C LEU A 555 -9.14 -18.13 -31.69
N ALA A 556 -7.91 -17.79 -32.06
CA ALA A 556 -7.22 -18.44 -33.17
C ALA A 556 -6.97 -19.93 -32.88
N TYR A 557 -6.51 -20.26 -31.66
CA TYR A 557 -6.22 -21.64 -31.27
C TYR A 557 -7.48 -22.52 -31.34
N TRP A 558 -8.58 -22.07 -30.75
CA TRP A 558 -9.80 -22.88 -30.69
C TRP A 558 -10.65 -22.86 -31.98
N SER A 559 -10.47 -21.86 -32.85
CA SER A 559 -11.25 -21.74 -34.09
C SER A 559 -10.62 -22.47 -35.28
N TYR A 560 -9.30 -22.67 -35.30
CA TYR A 560 -8.61 -23.27 -36.46
C TYR A 560 -8.17 -24.72 -36.23
N GLY A 561 -8.33 -25.25 -35.02
CA GLY A 561 -8.07 -26.65 -34.72
C GLY A 561 -8.95 -27.61 -35.53
N PRO A 562 -8.47 -28.83 -35.83
CA PRO A 562 -9.22 -29.83 -36.63
C PRO A 562 -10.52 -30.27 -35.96
N ASN A 563 -10.61 -30.18 -34.63
CA ASN A 563 -11.80 -30.56 -33.85
C ASN A 563 -12.71 -29.36 -33.51
N SER A 564 -12.42 -28.17 -34.05
CA SER A 564 -13.24 -26.99 -33.80
C SER A 564 -14.66 -27.16 -34.37
N PRO A 565 -15.68 -26.52 -33.78
CA PRO A 565 -17.03 -26.53 -34.34
C PRO A 565 -17.07 -25.99 -35.78
N ALA A 566 -16.23 -25.01 -36.09
CA ALA A 566 -16.04 -24.48 -37.44
C ALA A 566 -15.47 -25.51 -38.45
N ALA A 567 -14.83 -26.59 -38.01
CA ALA A 567 -14.38 -27.66 -38.91
C ALA A 567 -15.54 -28.51 -39.45
N ARG A 568 -16.73 -28.40 -38.87
CA ARG A 568 -17.93 -29.18 -39.23
C ARG A 568 -18.87 -28.35 -40.11
N PRO A 569 -19.73 -28.97 -40.93
CA PRO A 569 -20.77 -28.25 -41.67
C PRO A 569 -21.68 -27.49 -40.70
N SER A 570 -22.04 -26.25 -41.05
CA SER A 570 -22.98 -25.42 -40.29
C SER A 570 -24.24 -25.17 -41.11
N ASN A 571 -25.31 -24.75 -40.42
CA ASN A 571 -26.55 -24.34 -41.06
C ASN A 571 -26.29 -23.11 -41.96
N PRO A 572 -26.59 -23.17 -43.27
CA PRO A 572 -26.38 -22.04 -44.18
C PRO A 572 -27.12 -20.78 -43.74
N LEU A 573 -28.33 -20.89 -43.19
CA LEU A 573 -29.09 -19.74 -42.69
C LEU A 573 -28.36 -19.03 -41.56
N LEU A 574 -27.83 -19.78 -40.59
CA LEU A 574 -27.05 -19.21 -39.47
C LEU A 574 -25.73 -18.61 -39.95
N THR A 575 -25.11 -19.22 -40.95
CA THR A 575 -23.87 -18.71 -41.57
C THR A 575 -24.14 -17.38 -42.28
N TYR A 576 -25.18 -17.29 -43.11
CA TYR A 576 -25.57 -16.06 -43.79
C TYR A 576 -25.99 -14.97 -42.80
N LEU A 577 -26.76 -15.33 -41.77
CA LEU A 577 -27.12 -14.40 -40.71
C LEU A 577 -25.87 -13.90 -39.97
N GLY A 578 -24.94 -14.78 -39.63
CA GLY A 578 -23.69 -14.43 -38.96
C GLY A 578 -22.81 -13.49 -39.78
N VAL A 579 -22.66 -13.76 -41.09
CA VAL A 579 -21.94 -12.87 -42.03
C VAL A 579 -22.66 -11.54 -42.17
N ALA A 580 -23.99 -11.52 -42.28
CA ALA A 580 -24.76 -10.29 -42.37
C ALA A 580 -24.63 -9.44 -41.10
N LEU A 581 -24.76 -10.04 -39.91
CA LEU A 581 -24.56 -9.35 -38.64
C LEU A 581 -23.14 -8.82 -38.48
N PHE A 582 -22.13 -9.58 -38.91
CA PHE A 582 -20.75 -9.12 -38.94
C PHE A 582 -20.56 -7.92 -39.86
N ALA A 583 -21.01 -8.01 -41.12
CA ALA A 583 -20.88 -6.93 -42.09
C ALA A 583 -21.60 -5.66 -41.64
N ILE A 584 -22.86 -5.79 -41.20
CA ILE A 584 -23.65 -4.66 -40.66
C ILE A 584 -22.96 -4.10 -39.40
N GLY A 585 -22.46 -4.97 -38.52
CA GLY A 585 -21.74 -4.57 -37.31
C GLY A 585 -20.49 -3.76 -37.61
N GLU A 586 -19.66 -4.23 -38.54
CA GLU A 586 -18.43 -3.54 -38.95
C GLU A 586 -18.70 -2.19 -39.61
N VAL A 587 -19.68 -2.14 -40.52
CA VAL A 587 -20.07 -0.91 -41.24
C VAL A 587 -20.69 0.10 -40.28
N CYS A 588 -21.60 -0.33 -39.40
CA CYS A 588 -22.23 0.56 -38.42
C CYS A 588 -21.23 1.03 -37.34
N ASN A 589 -20.31 0.16 -36.91
CA ASN A 589 -19.20 0.52 -36.03
C ASN A 589 -18.29 1.57 -36.69
N TYR A 590 -17.91 1.37 -37.96
CA TYR A 590 -17.11 2.31 -38.74
C TYR A 590 -17.82 3.66 -38.93
N SER A 591 -19.09 3.62 -39.31
CA SER A 591 -19.96 4.81 -39.43
C SER A 591 -20.05 5.58 -38.11
N THR A 592 -20.11 4.86 -36.99
CA THR A 592 -20.08 5.48 -35.67
C THR A 592 -18.72 6.14 -35.40
N HIS A 593 -17.60 5.50 -35.76
CA HIS A 593 -16.27 6.12 -35.63
C HIS A 593 -16.09 7.35 -36.52
N LEU A 594 -16.64 7.35 -37.75
CA LEU A 594 -16.68 8.54 -38.60
C LEU A 594 -17.51 9.66 -37.98
N THR A 595 -18.68 9.33 -37.44
CA THR A 595 -19.51 10.29 -36.70
C THR A 595 -18.75 10.89 -35.53
N LEU A 596 -18.09 10.06 -34.72
CA LEU A 596 -17.28 10.48 -33.58
C LEU A 596 -16.04 11.30 -33.99
N LYS A 597 -15.43 11.00 -35.14
CA LYS A 597 -14.33 11.77 -35.73
C LYS A 597 -14.80 13.17 -36.12
N ASN A 598 -15.97 13.28 -36.75
CA ASN A 598 -16.51 14.54 -37.27
C ASN A 598 -17.01 15.49 -36.16
N LEU A 599 -17.28 14.97 -34.96
CA LEU A 599 -17.57 15.80 -33.79
C LEU A 599 -16.35 16.59 -33.27
N ARG A 600 -15.15 16.35 -33.82
CA ARG A 600 -13.92 17.04 -33.43
C ARG A 600 -13.32 17.73 -34.64
N ARG A 601 -12.99 19.03 -34.53
CA ARG A 601 -12.17 19.70 -35.54
C ARG A 601 -10.74 19.14 -35.47
N PRO A 602 -9.98 19.10 -36.58
CA PRO A 602 -8.57 18.71 -36.52
C PRO A 602 -7.83 19.63 -35.53
N GLY A 603 -7.24 19.06 -34.47
CA GLY A 603 -6.51 19.82 -33.44
C GLY A 603 -7.33 20.23 -32.20
N SER A 604 -8.67 20.16 -32.23
CA SER A 604 -9.49 20.62 -31.10
C SER A 604 -9.84 19.52 -30.09
N THR A 605 -9.98 19.91 -28.82
CA THR A 605 -10.43 19.04 -27.71
C THR A 605 -11.92 19.17 -27.39
N GLU A 606 -12.64 20.06 -28.06
CA GLU A 606 -14.07 20.28 -27.84
C GLU A 606 -14.88 19.01 -28.12
N ARG A 607 -15.82 18.72 -27.22
CA ARG A 607 -16.71 17.55 -27.30
C ARG A 607 -18.12 18.01 -27.63
N GLY A 608 -18.62 17.57 -28.78
CA GLY A 608 -20.05 17.65 -29.10
C GLY A 608 -20.84 16.46 -28.56
N ILE A 609 -22.16 16.64 -28.41
CA ILE A 609 -23.07 15.52 -28.14
C ILE A 609 -23.23 14.73 -29.45
N PRO A 610 -22.83 13.44 -29.50
CA PRO A 610 -22.98 12.65 -30.69
C PRO A 610 -24.46 12.42 -31.02
N LYS A 611 -24.80 12.60 -32.30
CA LYS A 611 -26.12 12.32 -32.86
C LYS A 611 -25.96 11.45 -34.10
N GLY A 612 -26.99 10.70 -34.45
CA GLY A 612 -26.98 9.78 -35.59
C GLY A 612 -27.14 8.33 -35.16
N LEU A 613 -26.74 7.42 -36.03
CA LEU A 613 -27.05 5.99 -35.93
C LEU A 613 -26.71 5.40 -34.55
N GLY A 614 -27.73 4.87 -33.86
CA GLY A 614 -27.60 4.19 -32.57
C GLY A 614 -27.44 5.10 -31.33
N PHE A 615 -27.08 6.38 -31.49
CA PHE A 615 -26.92 7.31 -30.36
C PHE A 615 -28.23 7.68 -29.67
N ASP A 616 -29.37 7.46 -30.33
CA ASP A 616 -30.67 7.64 -29.71
C ASP A 616 -31.02 6.52 -28.72
N LEU A 617 -30.51 5.31 -28.97
CA LEU A 617 -30.79 4.10 -28.20
C LEU A 617 -29.83 3.92 -27.02
N VAL A 618 -28.53 4.08 -27.27
CA VAL A 618 -27.47 3.81 -26.29
C VAL A 618 -26.41 4.91 -26.29
N THR A 619 -25.64 4.98 -25.21
CA THR A 619 -24.57 5.97 -25.07
C THR A 619 -23.38 5.70 -26.00
N CYS A 620 -23.03 4.42 -26.19
CA CYS A 620 -21.85 3.99 -26.96
C CYS A 620 -22.24 2.99 -28.06
N PRO A 621 -22.86 3.44 -29.17
CA PRO A 621 -23.30 2.57 -30.25
C PRO A 621 -22.13 1.87 -30.97
N ASN A 622 -20.92 2.43 -30.94
CA ASN A 622 -19.74 1.76 -31.47
C ASN A 622 -19.49 0.42 -30.76
N TYR A 623 -19.62 0.37 -29.43
CA TYR A 623 -19.48 -0.87 -28.67
C TYR A 623 -20.66 -1.83 -28.91
N MET A 624 -21.87 -1.30 -29.12
CA MET A 624 -23.04 -2.10 -29.47
C MET A 624 -22.85 -2.83 -30.81
N PHE A 625 -22.40 -2.10 -31.83
CA PHE A 625 -22.16 -2.67 -33.16
C PHE A 625 -20.94 -3.58 -33.20
N GLU A 626 -19.94 -3.34 -32.36
CA GLU A 626 -18.82 -4.26 -32.16
C GLU A 626 -19.27 -5.58 -31.51
N ALA A 627 -20.13 -5.51 -30.48
CA ALA A 627 -20.75 -6.71 -29.90
C ALA A 627 -21.57 -7.49 -30.93
N MET A 628 -22.35 -6.79 -31.77
CA MET A 628 -23.11 -7.39 -32.86
C MET A 628 -22.21 -8.09 -33.90
N ALA A 629 -21.07 -7.48 -34.26
CA ALA A 629 -20.11 -8.08 -35.17
C ALA A 629 -19.54 -9.39 -34.60
N TRP A 630 -19.16 -9.40 -33.33
CA TRP A 630 -18.63 -10.59 -32.67
C TRP A 630 -19.69 -11.68 -32.45
N ILE A 631 -20.96 -11.31 -32.22
CA ILE A 631 -22.08 -12.27 -32.26
C ILE A 631 -22.17 -12.92 -33.66
N GLY A 632 -21.98 -12.13 -34.73
CA GLY A 632 -21.88 -12.66 -36.09
C GLY A 632 -20.78 -13.69 -36.26
N VAL A 633 -19.58 -13.43 -35.73
CA VAL A 633 -18.45 -14.39 -35.72
C VAL A 633 -18.82 -15.67 -34.94
N ALA A 634 -19.47 -15.54 -33.78
CA ALA A 634 -19.90 -16.67 -32.97
C ALA A 634 -20.94 -17.56 -33.69
N LEU A 635 -21.84 -16.98 -34.50
CA LEU A 635 -22.81 -17.73 -35.30
C LEU A 635 -22.16 -18.50 -36.47
N VAL A 636 -21.03 -18.02 -36.98
CA VAL A 636 -20.27 -18.69 -38.05
C VAL A 636 -19.41 -19.81 -37.48
N ASN A 637 -18.69 -19.57 -36.39
CA ASN A 637 -17.68 -20.51 -35.89
C ASN A 637 -18.15 -21.44 -34.76
N TRP A 638 -19.28 -21.13 -34.12
CA TRP A 638 -19.88 -21.87 -33.00
C TRP A 638 -18.90 -22.19 -31.85
N SER A 639 -17.91 -21.33 -31.63
CA SER A 639 -16.84 -21.57 -30.68
C SER A 639 -17.15 -20.99 -29.29
N LEU A 640 -17.08 -21.82 -28.24
CA LEU A 640 -17.21 -21.38 -26.85
C LEU A 640 -16.13 -20.35 -26.47
N SER A 641 -14.96 -20.44 -27.10
CA SER A 641 -13.88 -19.46 -26.97
C SER A 641 -14.31 -18.06 -27.45
N THR A 642 -15.13 -17.99 -28.51
CA THR A 642 -15.69 -16.72 -29.02
C THR A 642 -16.76 -16.18 -28.10
N VAL A 643 -17.63 -17.04 -27.53
CA VAL A 643 -18.62 -16.64 -26.54
C VAL A 643 -17.94 -16.08 -25.28
N LEU A 644 -16.91 -16.76 -24.77
CA LEU A 644 -16.12 -16.28 -23.63
C LEU A 644 -15.51 -14.90 -23.91
N PHE A 645 -14.90 -14.72 -25.09
CA PHE A 645 -14.35 -13.43 -25.51
C PHE A 645 -15.43 -12.34 -25.53
N ILE A 646 -16.60 -12.60 -26.09
CA ILE A 646 -17.73 -11.66 -26.12
C ILE A 646 -18.14 -11.25 -24.70
N ILE A 647 -18.33 -12.21 -23.79
CA ILE A 647 -18.74 -11.92 -22.41
C ILE A 647 -17.74 -10.97 -21.73
N VAL A 648 -16.45 -11.28 -21.84
CA VAL A 648 -15.40 -10.47 -21.22
C VAL A 648 -15.29 -9.09 -21.90
N ALA A 649 -15.31 -9.04 -23.23
CA ALA A 649 -15.20 -7.80 -24.00
C ALA A 649 -16.38 -6.87 -23.78
N VAL A 650 -17.61 -7.39 -23.88
CA VAL A 650 -18.84 -6.62 -23.66
C VAL A 650 -18.94 -6.16 -22.21
N GLY A 651 -18.59 -7.00 -21.23
CA GLY A 651 -18.56 -6.61 -19.82
C GLY A 651 -17.62 -5.43 -19.56
N GLN A 652 -16.39 -5.49 -20.09
CA GLN A 652 -15.42 -4.41 -19.97
C GLN A 652 -15.87 -3.12 -20.69
N MET A 653 -16.38 -3.24 -21.92
CA MET A 653 -16.93 -2.11 -22.68
C MET A 653 -18.14 -1.49 -21.99
N GLY A 654 -18.98 -2.29 -21.32
CA GLY A 654 -20.12 -1.82 -20.53
C GLY A 654 -19.70 -0.92 -19.36
N VAL A 655 -18.65 -1.31 -18.63
CA VAL A 655 -18.06 -0.48 -17.56
C VAL A 655 -17.55 0.85 -18.12
N TRP A 656 -16.89 0.84 -19.29
CA TRP A 656 -16.42 2.07 -19.94
C TRP A 656 -17.57 2.95 -20.45
N ALA A 657 -18.62 2.34 -21.01
CA ALA A 657 -19.79 3.03 -21.49
C ALA A 657 -20.53 3.78 -20.36
N TRP A 658 -20.71 3.14 -19.20
CA TRP A 658 -21.32 3.79 -18.03
C TRP A 658 -20.50 4.96 -17.47
N LYS A 659 -19.17 4.83 -17.47
CA LYS A 659 -18.26 5.94 -17.13
C LYS A 659 -18.41 7.10 -18.12
N LYS A 660 -18.69 6.82 -19.40
CA LYS A 660 -18.93 7.83 -20.43
C LYS A 660 -20.29 8.50 -20.24
N GLU A 661 -21.35 7.73 -19.97
CA GLU A 661 -22.69 8.25 -19.71
C GLU A 661 -22.71 9.22 -18.52
N LYS A 662 -22.11 8.81 -17.40
CA LYS A 662 -22.00 9.67 -16.21
C LYS A 662 -21.26 10.97 -16.51
N ARG A 663 -20.25 10.92 -17.40
CA ARG A 663 -19.47 12.09 -17.81
C ARG A 663 -20.28 13.03 -18.69
N TYR A 664 -20.98 12.52 -19.70
CA TYR A 664 -21.84 13.34 -20.57
C TYR A 664 -22.93 14.07 -19.78
N ARG A 665 -23.56 13.40 -18.81
CA ARG A 665 -24.53 14.04 -17.90
C ARG A 665 -23.92 15.19 -17.11
N LYS A 666 -22.67 15.04 -16.65
CA LYS A 666 -21.96 16.09 -15.90
C LYS A 666 -21.51 17.23 -16.82
N GLU A 667 -21.05 16.91 -18.03
CA GLU A 667 -20.43 17.86 -18.95
C GLU A 667 -21.46 18.71 -19.69
N PHE A 668 -22.62 18.14 -20.03
CA PHE A 668 -23.62 18.80 -20.87
C PHE A 668 -24.92 19.17 -20.14
N GLY A 669 -25.09 18.74 -18.89
CA GLY A 669 -26.27 19.03 -18.07
C GLY A 669 -27.57 18.75 -18.82
N ASP A 670 -28.46 19.75 -18.87
CA ASP A 670 -29.78 19.65 -19.49
C ASP A 670 -29.75 19.50 -21.02
N LYS A 671 -28.63 19.83 -21.67
CA LYS A 671 -28.47 19.64 -23.12
C LYS A 671 -28.33 18.17 -23.52
N TYR A 672 -28.02 17.28 -22.58
CA TYR A 672 -27.86 15.86 -22.82
C TYR A 672 -29.02 15.04 -22.24
N LYS A 673 -29.75 14.34 -23.13
CA LYS A 673 -30.82 13.43 -22.73
C LYS A 673 -30.22 12.15 -22.15
N ARG A 674 -30.40 11.95 -20.84
CA ARG A 674 -30.01 10.72 -20.13
C ARG A 674 -30.51 9.49 -20.89
N LYS A 675 -29.61 8.53 -21.09
CA LYS A 675 -29.93 7.25 -21.73
C LYS A 675 -30.23 6.20 -20.65
N ARG A 676 -31.16 5.30 -20.98
CA ARG A 676 -31.50 4.17 -20.11
C ARG A 676 -30.46 3.05 -20.18
N TYR A 677 -29.77 2.95 -21.32
CA TYR A 677 -28.81 1.90 -21.62
C TYR A 677 -27.50 2.52 -22.12
N ALA A 678 -26.38 1.94 -21.70
CA ALA A 678 -25.04 2.42 -22.05
C ALA A 678 -24.53 1.76 -23.34
N ILE A 679 -24.82 0.47 -23.54
CA ILE A 679 -24.31 -0.34 -24.66
C ILE A 679 -25.36 -1.26 -25.29
N LEU A 680 -26.17 -1.96 -24.49
CA LEU A 680 -27.12 -2.97 -24.99
C LEU A 680 -28.52 -2.65 -24.46
N PRO A 681 -29.48 -2.31 -25.34
CA PRO A 681 -30.86 -2.07 -24.92
C PRO A 681 -31.42 -3.26 -24.14
N GLY A 682 -31.96 -3.00 -22.96
CA GLY A 682 -32.59 -4.00 -22.10
C GLY A 682 -31.66 -4.69 -21.09
N ILE A 683 -30.33 -4.55 -21.22
CA ILE A 683 -29.37 -5.27 -20.35
C ILE A 683 -28.41 -4.33 -19.63
N TRP A 684 -27.73 -3.42 -20.36
CA TRP A 684 -26.61 -2.62 -19.84
C TRP A 684 -26.63 -1.15 -20.25
#